data_AF-A0A975H9L0-F1
#
_entry.id   AF-A0A975H9L0-F1
#
_cell.length_a   1.000
_cell.length_b   1.000
_cell.length_c   1.000
_cell.angle_alpha   90.00
_cell.angle_beta   90.00
_cell.angle_gamma   90.00
#
_symmetry.space_group_name_H-M   'P 1'
#
loop_
_entity.id
_entity.type
_entity.pdbx_description
1 polymer ?
#
loop_
_entity_poly.entity_id
_entity_poly.type
_entity_poly.pdbx_seq_one_letter_code
_entity_poly.pdbx_strand_id
1 'polypeptide(L)'
;MAKFNFVFFLILSFSFTVKSQNYNKYSNQFIRSYGGKYETDMLQLKRFGFNNVFQYKEKEFNENKDSVHILSKIKYVSIKISENLNLKAIVKNLEKLPNLEYVQFKTPASLFDEGKVTNIVFPENIYTLKKVKTISLKGDFYWNYNNFINSISKLPQLENLVLIWNNFPNKIFKNPNFSKLSHIKGLSYSGSNKIIFPESIKDFKNLTSLSLSFSADENSIKDILKFSKLNNLKYLDLNWMTIKSNFLGNFKNLEELSLSSVEIKNSTNIFLDISKIKNLKELKLSNNKLNSLPKEIGLLKNLESFYSSNNKFSKKLPIEFYSLTNLKNIEIQGSDLEVVNNNINKLQNIETLKLYFNQIKTLPKSFINLSKLKRVYLEHNKLKKLPKDLGKLNISYLSLNNNLIEKLPKSIIYLKNLDSLNLEENYILQLPKRIGKLKNLTYLNLELNKLSQLPKSFGKLQNLKYLNISRNEIAELPTNFGNLKALKILDAEFCHLKKLPKSFGKLKKLERLALTNNNLQELSKNFGNLQSLKKLYLYNRSYYNFVYDRNFKKDTTITLKVLKNNITKLPISFSRLPKLEFIELSLNKNLNEKQLFNILKKSKFKNYTINLENCNIKNLPTSGWDSIKVATLNLRGNLISEIPKDLINSKFLKTLNLNKNKKINTYRGNKSELNLLFAEKGYLQESSLQKTDELAMAYAKTANRKIGNKEYEKGVEYAEKSLKINKEIAYKYLYEDDYIEALYYSKRYKKAIDISDIQIKKDTSQNVRFLNSILPNFKYQAKSYLALGDTLKAIKKFAIASKKFNTNNWTEAGMLAKKIKKNTLSEKYFNESYTFYKNYISKNPKASGYHLSLIEAYIIGNNIDLAKKHLNKIEIKKFITKDYYSLIIYFKAIIYALENNLEKYNNQKNTLKKYLKNNKITLNSWSFQLIKDWLELNNLNKEQKNKIIKLNSLF
;
A
#
# COMPACT_ATOMS: atom_id res chain seq x y z
N MET A 1 24.99 -6.75 7.35
CA MET A 1 24.75 -6.15 6.01
C MET A 1 23.33 -6.49 5.57
N ALA A 2 22.76 -5.66 4.67
CA ALA A 2 21.38 -5.64 4.16
C ALA A 2 20.40 -4.73 4.93
N LYS A 3 20.48 -3.43 4.59
CA LYS A 3 19.44 -2.42 4.76
C LYS A 3 18.31 -2.70 3.77
N PHE A 4 17.06 -2.72 4.22
CA PHE A 4 15.89 -2.51 3.35
C PHE A 4 14.90 -1.59 4.05
N ASN A 5 14.83 -0.36 3.56
CA ASN A 5 13.76 0.60 3.81
C ASN A 5 12.52 0.14 3.03
N PHE A 6 11.35 0.07 3.65
CA PHE A 6 10.10 0.26 2.90
C PHE A 6 9.07 1.04 3.72
N VAL A 7 8.57 2.06 3.04
CA VAL A 7 7.64 3.13 3.44
C VAL A 7 6.21 2.66 3.17
N PHE A 8 5.28 2.75 4.14
CA PHE A 8 3.84 2.85 3.83
C PHE A 8 3.01 3.44 5.00
N PHE A 9 1.95 4.16 4.62
CA PHE A 9 0.87 4.77 5.41
C PHE A 9 1.11 6.11 6.12
N LEU A 10 0.70 7.18 5.41
CA LEU A 10 0.12 8.40 5.98
C LEU A 10 -0.80 9.02 4.92
N ILE A 11 -2.04 8.51 4.78
CA ILE A 11 -3.15 9.20 4.10
C ILE A 11 -4.23 9.34 5.17
N LEU A 12 -4.43 10.55 5.68
CA LEU A 12 -5.71 11.10 6.18
C LEU A 12 -5.43 12.40 6.94
N SER A 13 -5.35 13.52 6.21
CA SER A 13 -5.73 14.87 6.66
C SER A 13 -5.12 15.88 5.70
N PHE A 14 -5.94 16.61 4.96
CA PHE A 14 -5.82 18.05 4.69
C PHE A 14 -6.84 18.42 3.61
N SER A 15 -8.06 18.70 4.05
CA SER A 15 -8.94 19.63 3.37
C SER A 15 -9.34 20.67 4.41
N PHE A 16 -8.81 21.88 4.28
CA PHE A 16 -9.51 23.16 4.52
C PHE A 16 -8.52 24.31 4.25
N THR A 17 -8.72 24.94 3.09
CA THR A 17 -8.58 26.37 2.81
C THR A 17 -7.57 27.18 3.63
N VAL A 18 -6.39 27.42 3.05
CA VAL A 18 -5.66 28.67 3.24
C VAL A 18 -5.88 29.49 1.97
N LYS A 19 -6.79 30.46 2.04
CA LYS A 19 -6.88 31.52 1.03
C LYS A 19 -5.73 32.50 1.29
N SER A 20 -5.06 32.85 0.18
CA SER A 20 -4.21 34.02 -0.06
C SER A 20 -2.85 34.15 0.65
N GLN A 21 -1.84 34.45 -0.20
CA GLN A 21 -0.65 35.28 0.02
C GLN A 21 0.60 34.65 0.67
N ASN A 22 1.41 33.97 -0.15
CA ASN A 22 2.76 34.40 -0.58
C ASN A 22 3.53 33.22 -1.19
N TYR A 23 3.52 33.12 -2.52
CA TYR A 23 4.15 32.05 -3.29
C TYR A 23 5.68 31.97 -3.09
N ASN A 24 6.33 33.12 -2.84
CA ASN A 24 7.78 33.21 -2.57
C ASN A 24 8.22 32.52 -1.26
N LYS A 25 7.31 32.27 -0.31
CA LYS A 25 7.65 31.60 0.96
C LYS A 25 7.60 30.07 0.84
N TYR A 26 6.79 29.54 -0.09
CA TYR A 26 6.59 28.10 -0.31
C TYR A 26 7.53 27.49 -1.37
N SER A 27 7.92 28.25 -2.40
CA SER A 27 8.99 27.84 -3.33
C SER A 27 10.31 27.62 -2.58
N ASN A 28 10.60 28.52 -1.63
CA ASN A 28 11.72 28.38 -0.72
C ASN A 28 11.57 27.14 0.18
N GLN A 29 10.39 26.85 0.75
CA GLN A 29 10.12 25.64 1.55
C GLN A 29 10.25 24.31 0.78
N PHE A 30 9.95 24.33 -0.52
CA PHE A 30 10.07 23.17 -1.41
C PHE A 30 11.52 22.84 -1.76
N ILE A 31 12.34 23.87 -2.03
CA ILE A 31 13.80 23.72 -2.17
C ILE A 31 14.44 23.32 -0.82
N ARG A 32 13.99 23.91 0.29
CA ARG A 32 14.42 23.68 1.69
C ARG A 32 14.29 22.24 2.20
N SER A 33 13.36 21.42 1.67
CA SER A 33 12.96 20.16 2.34
C SER A 33 13.33 18.88 1.57
N TYR A 34 13.63 18.97 0.27
CA TYR A 34 13.73 17.79 -0.60
C TYR A 34 14.94 17.79 -1.56
N GLY A 35 15.94 18.63 -1.29
CA GLY A 35 17.22 18.66 -2.02
C GLY A 35 18.13 17.43 -1.84
N GLY A 36 17.67 16.38 -1.16
CA GLY A 36 18.46 15.18 -0.85
C GLY A 36 17.77 13.89 -1.32
N LYS A 37 18.41 13.23 -2.29
CA LYS A 37 18.36 11.80 -2.71
C LYS A 37 17.04 11.02 -2.83
N TYR A 38 15.88 11.54 -2.46
CA TYR A 38 14.60 10.82 -2.55
C TYR A 38 13.74 11.38 -3.67
N GLU A 39 13.13 10.49 -4.46
CA GLU A 39 12.16 10.86 -5.49
C GLU A 39 11.01 11.64 -4.85
N THR A 40 10.88 12.92 -5.20
CA THR A 40 9.69 13.70 -4.95
C THR A 40 8.57 13.11 -5.81
N ASP A 41 7.81 12.19 -5.22
CA ASP A 41 6.60 11.60 -5.76
C ASP A 41 5.54 12.71 -5.98
N MET A 42 4.87 12.67 -7.13
CA MET A 42 3.80 13.60 -7.53
C MET A 42 2.66 13.67 -6.48
N LEU A 43 2.50 12.60 -5.70
CA LEU A 43 1.61 12.53 -4.52
C LEU A 43 2.03 13.45 -3.38
N GLN A 44 3.33 13.70 -3.16
CA GLN A 44 3.80 14.63 -2.13
C GLN A 44 3.54 16.08 -2.52
N LEU A 45 3.79 16.45 -3.78
CA LEU A 45 3.47 17.78 -4.32
C LEU A 45 1.97 18.11 -4.19
N LYS A 46 1.09 17.18 -4.56
CA LYS A 46 -0.37 17.34 -4.37
C LYS A 46 -0.77 17.42 -2.89
N ARG A 47 -0.08 16.68 -1.99
CA ARG A 47 -0.31 16.75 -0.53
C ARG A 47 0.10 18.08 0.11
N PHE A 48 1.09 18.77 -0.45
CA PHE A 48 1.52 20.09 0.00
C PHE A 48 0.76 21.26 -0.66
N GLY A 49 -0.33 20.96 -1.38
CA GLY A 49 -1.21 21.98 -1.97
C GLY A 49 -0.86 22.39 -3.40
N PHE A 50 0.11 21.74 -4.06
CA PHE A 50 0.44 21.99 -5.47
C PHE A 50 -0.50 21.19 -6.39
N ASN A 51 -1.72 21.71 -6.60
CA ASN A 51 -2.71 21.13 -7.51
C ASN A 51 -2.42 21.42 -9.01
N ASN A 52 -1.34 22.15 -9.31
CA ASN A 52 -1.03 22.77 -10.62
C ASN A 52 0.23 22.18 -11.30
N VAL A 53 0.58 20.93 -10.98
CA VAL A 53 1.78 20.21 -11.42
C VAL A 53 1.41 19.28 -12.58
N PHE A 54 2.08 19.42 -13.72
CA PHE A 54 1.89 18.59 -14.91
C PHE A 54 3.17 17.82 -15.26
N GLN A 55 3.06 16.51 -15.46
CA GLN A 55 4.14 15.73 -16.06
C GLN A 55 3.92 15.71 -17.57
N TYR A 56 4.86 16.26 -18.33
CA TYR A 56 4.67 16.38 -19.78
C TYR A 56 4.58 15.01 -20.43
N LYS A 57 3.47 14.80 -21.13
CA LYS A 57 3.26 13.70 -22.07
C LYS A 57 2.59 14.26 -23.31
N GLU A 58 3.17 13.98 -24.47
CA GLU A 58 2.75 14.57 -25.74
C GLU A 58 1.28 14.27 -26.07
N LYS A 59 0.85 13.01 -25.90
CA LYS A 59 -0.55 12.60 -26.10
C LYS A 59 -1.52 13.39 -25.22
N GLU A 60 -1.27 13.44 -23.92
CA GLU A 60 -2.14 14.13 -22.95
C GLU A 60 -2.16 15.65 -23.20
N PHE A 61 -1.02 16.23 -23.61
CA PHE A 61 -0.96 17.64 -23.97
C PHE A 61 -1.78 17.91 -25.25
N ASN A 62 -1.61 17.08 -26.28
CA ASN A 62 -2.32 17.25 -27.55
C ASN A 62 -3.85 17.08 -27.41
N GLU A 63 -4.32 16.21 -26.52
CA GLU A 63 -5.75 16.03 -26.19
C GLU A 63 -6.36 17.27 -25.52
N ASN A 64 -5.55 18.09 -24.86
CA ASN A 64 -6.01 19.24 -24.07
C ASN A 64 -5.50 20.59 -24.59
N LYS A 65 -4.81 20.61 -25.75
CA LYS A 65 -4.09 21.77 -26.28
C LYS A 65 -5.00 22.98 -26.59
N ASP A 66 -6.29 22.74 -26.77
CA ASP A 66 -7.29 23.76 -27.09
C ASP A 66 -8.12 24.17 -25.84
N SER A 67 -7.90 23.52 -24.69
CA SER A 67 -8.65 23.80 -23.46
C SER A 67 -7.97 24.87 -22.59
N VAL A 68 -8.31 26.14 -22.82
CA VAL A 68 -7.80 27.30 -22.05
C VAL A 68 -8.00 27.13 -20.55
N HIS A 69 -9.12 26.53 -20.13
CA HIS A 69 -9.44 26.29 -18.72
C HIS A 69 -8.50 25.27 -18.05
N ILE A 70 -8.01 24.27 -18.79
CA ILE A 70 -7.08 23.25 -18.28
C ILE A 70 -5.66 23.81 -18.28
N LEU A 71 -5.23 24.39 -19.40
CA LEU A 71 -3.86 24.89 -19.57
C LEU A 71 -3.54 26.05 -18.62
N SER A 72 -4.50 26.95 -18.32
CA SER A 72 -4.31 28.07 -17.40
C SER A 72 -4.07 27.65 -15.94
N LYS A 73 -4.40 26.42 -15.56
CA LYS A 73 -4.14 25.91 -14.20
C LYS A 73 -2.71 25.41 -14.04
N ILE A 74 -1.99 25.11 -15.13
CA ILE A 74 -0.66 24.53 -15.07
C ILE A 74 0.37 25.63 -14.80
N LYS A 75 1.10 25.48 -13.70
CA LYS A 75 2.21 26.39 -13.32
C LYS A 75 3.56 25.72 -13.30
N TYR A 76 3.57 24.40 -13.14
CA TYR A 76 4.78 23.59 -13.02
C TYR A 76 4.71 22.46 -14.05
N VAL A 77 5.80 22.29 -14.81
CA VAL A 77 5.96 21.19 -15.74
C VAL A 77 7.23 20.41 -15.42
N SER A 78 7.11 19.08 -15.35
CA SER A 78 8.26 18.17 -15.29
C SER A 78 8.33 17.33 -16.55
N ILE A 79 9.49 17.35 -17.20
CA ILE A 79 9.77 16.66 -18.46
C ILE A 79 10.72 15.52 -18.12
N LYS A 80 10.26 14.29 -18.34
CA LYS A 80 11.10 13.09 -18.22
C LYS A 80 11.89 12.94 -19.52
N ILE A 81 13.21 12.98 -19.43
CA ILE A 81 14.12 12.80 -20.55
C ILE A 81 14.32 11.31 -20.82
N SER A 82 14.04 10.88 -22.04
CA SER A 82 14.30 9.55 -22.60
C SER A 82 14.89 9.70 -24.00
N GLU A 83 15.52 8.65 -24.53
CA GLU A 83 16.04 8.62 -25.89
C GLU A 83 14.98 9.10 -26.91
N ASN A 84 15.41 9.82 -27.94
CA ASN A 84 14.60 10.31 -29.06
C ASN A 84 13.57 11.44 -28.77
N LEU A 85 13.68 12.15 -27.64
CA LEU A 85 12.83 13.32 -27.40
C LEU A 85 13.28 14.56 -28.18
N ASN A 86 12.34 15.20 -28.89
CA ASN A 86 12.54 16.51 -29.50
C ASN A 86 12.19 17.63 -28.51
N LEU A 87 13.17 18.11 -27.74
CA LEU A 87 12.95 19.17 -26.75
C LEU A 87 12.53 20.50 -27.36
N LYS A 88 12.96 20.82 -28.58
CA LYS A 88 12.58 22.06 -29.28
C LYS A 88 11.06 22.10 -29.53
N ALA A 89 10.49 20.97 -29.97
CA ALA A 89 9.05 20.81 -30.16
C ALA A 89 8.28 20.87 -28.83
N ILE A 90 8.83 20.24 -27.78
CA ILE A 90 8.21 20.28 -26.44
C ILE A 90 8.14 21.72 -25.93
N VAL A 91 9.22 22.50 -26.05
CA VAL A 91 9.21 23.92 -25.65
C VAL A 91 8.14 24.71 -26.41
N LYS A 92 7.96 24.47 -27.71
CA LYS A 92 6.88 25.11 -28.50
C LYS A 92 5.49 24.77 -27.97
N ASN A 93 5.29 23.55 -27.47
CA ASN A 93 4.05 23.20 -26.79
C ASN A 93 3.88 23.93 -25.47
N LEU A 94 4.95 24.07 -24.67
CA LEU A 94 4.91 24.77 -23.39
C LEU A 94 4.60 26.28 -23.53
N GLU A 95 4.86 26.90 -24.67
CA GLU A 95 4.47 28.29 -24.96
C GLU A 95 2.96 28.52 -24.82
N LYS A 96 2.15 27.47 -25.03
CA LYS A 96 0.68 27.55 -24.88
C LYS A 96 0.21 27.56 -23.42
N LEU A 97 1.12 27.45 -22.44
CA LEU A 97 0.79 27.44 -21.02
C LEU A 97 0.91 28.87 -20.44
N PRO A 98 -0.20 29.62 -20.29
CA PRO A 98 -0.13 31.06 -20.00
C PRO A 98 0.33 31.37 -18.57
N ASN A 99 0.41 30.40 -17.67
CA ASN A 99 0.80 30.58 -16.27
C ASN A 99 2.01 29.72 -15.87
N LEU A 100 2.76 29.19 -16.84
CA LEU A 100 3.94 28.37 -16.58
C LEU A 100 5.06 29.20 -15.93
N GLU A 101 5.44 28.83 -14.72
CA GLU A 101 6.45 29.51 -13.90
C GLU A 101 7.67 28.61 -13.61
N TYR A 102 7.54 27.28 -13.72
CA TYR A 102 8.58 26.32 -13.36
C TYR A 102 8.69 25.21 -14.41
N VAL A 103 9.90 24.98 -14.92
CA VAL A 103 10.22 23.85 -15.80
C VAL A 103 11.31 22.97 -15.19
N GLN A 104 11.02 21.68 -15.02
CA GLN A 104 11.97 20.66 -14.62
C GLN A 104 12.31 19.75 -15.79
N PHE A 105 13.61 19.49 -15.99
CA PHE A 105 14.10 18.37 -16.78
C PHE A 105 14.59 17.29 -15.82
N LYS A 106 14.11 16.06 -15.95
CA LYS A 106 14.46 14.91 -15.10
C LYS A 106 14.84 13.72 -15.97
N THR A 107 15.96 13.05 -15.74
CA THR A 107 16.20 11.74 -16.35
C THR A 107 15.69 10.60 -15.42
N PRO A 108 15.35 9.41 -15.95
CA PRO A 108 14.95 8.26 -15.15
C PRO A 108 16.07 7.75 -14.24
N ALA A 109 15.68 7.22 -13.08
CA ALA A 109 16.60 6.67 -12.10
C ALA A 109 17.44 5.48 -12.58
N SER A 110 16.92 4.70 -13.52
CA SER A 110 17.66 3.61 -14.17
C SER A 110 18.85 4.08 -15.01
N LEU A 111 18.86 5.35 -15.44
CA LEU A 111 20.01 5.96 -16.12
C LEU A 111 20.99 6.60 -15.13
N PHE A 112 20.72 6.60 -13.82
CA PHE A 112 21.62 7.18 -12.82
C PHE A 112 22.87 6.33 -12.58
N ASP A 113 22.82 5.02 -12.83
CA ASP A 113 23.92 4.09 -12.54
C ASP A 113 24.61 3.54 -13.80
N GLU A 114 23.95 3.49 -14.97
CA GLU A 114 24.48 2.77 -16.15
C GLU A 114 24.31 3.46 -17.51
N GLY A 115 23.77 4.70 -17.62
CA GLY A 115 23.47 5.28 -18.94
C GLY A 115 23.59 6.80 -19.06
N LYS A 116 24.41 7.27 -20.02
CA LYS A 116 24.52 8.69 -20.39
C LYS A 116 23.42 9.07 -21.39
N VAL A 117 22.72 10.18 -21.16
CA VAL A 117 21.90 10.80 -22.21
C VAL A 117 22.79 11.71 -23.05
N THR A 118 23.47 11.16 -24.07
CA THR A 118 24.39 11.93 -24.94
C THR A 118 23.69 12.53 -26.16
N ASN A 119 22.57 11.95 -26.60
CA ASN A 119 21.99 12.23 -27.93
C ASN A 119 20.89 13.30 -27.91
N ILE A 120 20.72 14.04 -26.81
CA ILE A 120 19.66 15.05 -26.67
C ILE A 120 20.28 16.42 -26.47
N VAL A 121 19.96 17.34 -27.37
CA VAL A 121 20.43 18.73 -27.34
C VAL A 121 19.48 19.59 -26.49
N PHE A 122 20.03 20.48 -25.67
CA PHE A 122 19.22 21.44 -24.92
C PHE A 122 18.48 22.40 -25.87
N PRO A 123 17.18 22.67 -25.67
CA PRO A 123 16.40 23.50 -26.59
C PRO A 123 16.81 24.97 -26.50
N GLU A 124 17.41 25.49 -27.56
CA GLU A 124 17.82 26.89 -27.63
C GLU A 124 16.63 27.85 -27.58
N ASN A 125 15.44 27.42 -28.02
CA ASN A 125 14.20 28.20 -27.97
C ASN A 125 13.59 28.31 -26.57
N ILE A 126 14.24 27.84 -25.49
CA ILE A 126 13.68 27.93 -24.13
C ILE A 126 13.28 29.37 -23.74
N TYR A 127 13.96 30.38 -24.29
CA TYR A 127 13.71 31.80 -24.02
C TYR A 127 12.31 32.27 -24.43
N THR A 128 11.59 31.51 -25.26
CA THR A 128 10.20 31.84 -25.63
C THR A 128 9.23 31.68 -24.46
N LEU A 129 9.61 30.96 -23.40
CA LEU A 129 8.81 30.76 -22.20
C LEU A 129 8.88 31.96 -21.25
N LYS A 130 8.30 33.10 -21.67
CA LYS A 130 8.45 34.43 -21.04
C LYS A 130 8.12 34.53 -19.54
N LYS A 131 7.29 33.63 -19.00
CA LYS A 131 6.86 33.63 -17.58
C LYS A 131 7.62 32.65 -16.69
N VAL A 132 8.53 31.86 -17.26
CA VAL A 132 9.30 30.87 -16.50
C VAL A 132 10.29 31.59 -15.59
N LYS A 133 10.13 31.33 -14.30
CA LYS A 133 10.97 31.87 -13.22
C LYS A 133 11.99 30.88 -12.70
N THR A 134 11.74 29.58 -12.89
CA THR A 134 12.63 28.53 -12.37
C THR A 134 12.93 27.50 -13.43
N ILE A 135 14.22 27.25 -13.63
CA ILE A 135 14.73 26.12 -14.40
C ILE A 135 15.36 25.12 -13.42
N SER A 136 14.90 23.87 -13.48
CA SER A 136 15.44 22.78 -12.66
C SER A 136 15.96 21.65 -13.52
N LEU A 137 17.21 21.28 -13.26
CA LEU A 137 17.85 20.09 -13.80
C LEU A 137 17.96 19.07 -12.69
N LYS A 138 17.07 18.07 -12.71
CA LYS A 138 17.22 16.86 -11.92
C LYS A 138 17.97 15.85 -12.78
N GLY A 139 19.22 16.20 -13.10
CA GLY A 139 20.14 15.20 -13.57
C GLY A 139 21.50 15.31 -14.23
N ASP A 140 22.13 14.16 -14.56
CA ASP A 140 23.31 14.01 -15.42
C ASP A 140 22.88 14.31 -16.85
N PHE A 141 22.96 15.60 -17.15
CA PHE A 141 22.85 16.15 -18.48
C PHE A 141 24.26 16.43 -18.99
N TYR A 142 24.60 15.83 -20.13
CA TYR A 142 25.85 16.08 -20.86
C TYR A 142 25.65 17.10 -21.98
N TRP A 143 24.80 18.10 -21.74
CA TRP A 143 24.57 19.18 -22.69
C TRP A 143 25.80 20.06 -22.86
N ASN A 144 25.89 20.73 -24.01
CA ASN A 144 26.79 21.84 -24.18
C ASN A 144 26.39 22.98 -23.21
N TYR A 145 27.19 23.17 -22.15
CA TYR A 145 26.89 24.17 -21.12
C TYR A 145 26.93 25.61 -21.63
N ASN A 146 27.70 25.91 -22.68
CA ASN A 146 27.64 27.23 -23.32
C ASN A 146 26.24 27.47 -23.89
N ASN A 147 25.71 26.53 -24.68
CA ASN A 147 24.37 26.66 -25.25
C ASN A 147 23.31 26.68 -24.15
N PHE A 148 23.42 25.83 -23.14
CA PHE A 148 22.49 25.83 -22.00
C PHE A 148 22.44 27.20 -21.32
N ILE A 149 23.59 27.72 -20.85
CA ILE A 149 23.67 28.98 -20.11
C ILE A 149 23.21 30.15 -20.98
N ASN A 150 23.69 30.25 -22.23
CA ASN A 150 23.29 31.32 -23.14
C ASN A 150 21.80 31.30 -23.48
N SER A 151 21.17 30.12 -23.49
CA SER A 151 19.74 29.99 -23.78
C SER A 151 18.89 30.37 -22.58
N ILE A 152 19.23 29.89 -21.38
CA ILE A 152 18.47 30.25 -20.17
C ILE A 152 18.73 31.68 -19.71
N SER A 153 19.90 32.28 -20.00
CA SER A 153 20.18 33.68 -19.65
C SER A 153 19.32 34.68 -20.43
N LYS A 154 18.67 34.24 -21.51
CA LYS A 154 17.72 35.04 -22.31
C LYS A 154 16.28 34.98 -21.76
N LEU A 155 16.00 34.15 -20.75
CA LEU A 155 14.69 34.10 -20.12
C LEU A 155 14.44 35.38 -19.31
N PRO A 156 13.43 36.20 -19.65
CA PRO A 156 13.28 37.55 -19.09
C PRO A 156 12.85 37.56 -17.62
N GLN A 157 12.28 36.46 -17.11
CA GLN A 157 11.80 36.33 -15.73
C GLN A 157 12.57 35.28 -14.92
N LEU A 158 13.72 34.80 -15.42
CA LEU A 158 14.48 33.77 -14.70
C LEU A 158 14.95 34.32 -13.34
N GLU A 159 14.48 33.69 -12.28
CA GLU A 159 14.83 34.04 -10.90
C GLU A 159 15.62 32.91 -10.21
N ASN A 160 15.42 31.65 -10.60
CA ASN A 160 15.98 30.51 -9.88
C ASN A 160 16.59 29.45 -10.81
N LEU A 161 17.78 29.00 -10.45
CA LEU A 161 18.44 27.85 -11.05
C LEU A 161 18.60 26.73 -10.03
N VAL A 162 18.11 25.53 -10.35
CA VAL A 162 18.14 24.36 -9.46
C VAL A 162 18.85 23.20 -10.16
N LEU A 163 19.97 22.74 -9.61
CA LEU A 163 20.80 21.65 -10.13
C LEU A 163 20.87 20.53 -9.09
N ILE A 164 20.35 19.34 -9.39
CA ILE A 164 20.25 18.22 -8.44
C ILE A 164 20.70 16.90 -9.09
N TRP A 165 21.79 16.27 -8.63
CA TRP A 165 22.17 14.87 -8.91
C TRP A 165 23.29 14.34 -8.00
N ASN A 166 23.71 13.09 -8.21
CA ASN A 166 24.97 12.51 -7.73
C ASN A 166 26.27 13.05 -8.43
N ASN A 167 26.32 13.42 -9.71
CA ASN A 167 27.54 13.52 -10.53
C ASN A 167 27.50 14.72 -11.50
N PHE A 168 26.74 15.75 -11.17
CA PHE A 168 26.67 16.96 -11.99
C PHE A 168 28.09 17.54 -12.22
N PRO A 169 28.53 17.77 -13.47
CA PRO A 169 29.90 18.17 -13.75
C PRO A 169 30.21 19.58 -13.24
N ASN A 170 31.37 19.74 -12.59
CA ASN A 170 31.91 21.05 -12.20
C ASN A 170 32.10 22.02 -13.40
N LYS A 171 32.08 21.50 -14.63
CA LYS A 171 32.23 22.27 -15.87
C LYS A 171 31.17 23.38 -16.03
N ILE A 172 29.96 23.25 -15.47
CA ILE A 172 28.94 24.31 -15.56
C ILE A 172 29.38 25.59 -14.84
N PHE A 173 29.99 25.47 -13.66
CA PHE A 173 30.46 26.61 -12.86
C PHE A 173 31.79 27.15 -13.38
N LYS A 174 32.61 26.32 -14.02
CA LYS A 174 33.83 26.75 -14.73
C LYS A 174 33.56 27.42 -16.08
N ASN A 175 32.30 27.46 -16.52
CA ASN A 175 31.96 28.05 -17.80
C ASN A 175 32.09 29.59 -17.75
N PRO A 176 32.82 30.23 -18.69
CA PRO A 176 33.01 31.68 -18.67
C PRO A 176 31.70 32.46 -18.83
N ASN A 177 30.68 31.87 -19.46
CA ASN A 177 29.37 32.49 -19.64
C ASN A 177 28.48 32.41 -18.38
N PHE A 178 28.88 31.71 -17.31
CA PHE A 178 28.04 31.56 -16.12
C PHE A 178 27.69 32.91 -15.47
N SER A 179 28.55 33.92 -15.60
CA SER A 179 28.31 35.30 -15.14
C SER A 179 27.07 35.95 -15.77
N LYS A 180 26.60 35.50 -16.94
CA LYS A 180 25.36 35.98 -17.57
C LYS A 180 24.11 35.67 -16.74
N LEU A 181 24.21 34.77 -15.76
CA LEU A 181 23.15 34.43 -14.82
C LEU A 181 23.20 35.27 -13.53
N SER A 182 24.02 36.33 -13.45
CA SER A 182 24.17 37.18 -12.26
C SER A 182 22.88 37.85 -11.78
N HIS A 183 21.85 37.92 -12.63
CA HIS A 183 20.55 38.50 -12.32
C HIS A 183 19.65 37.61 -11.45
N ILE A 184 19.95 36.30 -11.32
CA ILE A 184 19.09 35.36 -10.59
C ILE A 184 19.06 35.68 -9.08
N LYS A 185 17.95 35.29 -8.44
CA LYS A 185 17.68 35.46 -7.00
C LYS A 185 17.93 34.19 -6.19
N GLY A 186 17.90 33.03 -6.82
CA GLY A 186 18.08 31.74 -6.16
C GLY A 186 18.98 30.79 -6.92
N LEU A 187 19.92 30.18 -6.19
CA LEU A 187 20.81 29.14 -6.72
C LEU A 187 20.77 27.93 -5.80
N SER A 188 20.42 26.77 -6.36
CA SER A 188 20.45 25.50 -5.64
C SER A 188 21.35 24.51 -6.37
N TYR A 189 22.26 23.89 -5.63
CA TYR A 189 23.12 22.82 -6.09
C TYR A 189 23.11 21.64 -5.10
N SER A 190 22.86 20.44 -5.60
CA SER A 190 22.98 19.18 -4.84
C SER A 190 23.72 18.14 -5.68
N GLY A 191 24.78 17.55 -5.11
CA GLY A 191 25.86 16.84 -5.80
C GLY A 191 26.59 15.85 -4.91
N SER A 192 27.13 14.75 -5.44
CA SER A 192 28.21 14.00 -4.76
C SER A 192 29.61 14.51 -5.15
N ASN A 193 29.71 15.17 -6.31
CA ASN A 193 30.94 15.81 -6.78
C ASN A 193 31.29 17.08 -6.01
N LYS A 194 32.60 17.31 -5.88
CA LYS A 194 33.15 18.59 -5.41
C LYS A 194 32.98 19.66 -6.48
N ILE A 195 32.67 20.88 -6.03
CA ILE A 195 32.43 22.04 -6.91
C ILE A 195 33.40 23.16 -6.58
N ILE A 196 33.89 23.81 -7.63
CA ILE A 196 34.68 25.03 -7.54
C ILE A 196 33.83 26.15 -8.13
N PHE A 197 33.50 27.14 -7.31
CA PHE A 197 32.72 28.30 -7.76
C PHE A 197 33.64 29.36 -8.38
N PRO A 198 33.25 29.98 -9.52
CA PRO A 198 34.05 30.99 -10.20
C PRO A 198 34.09 32.29 -9.39
N GLU A 199 35.09 33.14 -9.62
CA GLU A 199 35.20 34.46 -8.99
C GLU A 199 34.02 35.38 -9.32
N SER A 200 33.44 35.22 -10.52
CA SER A 200 32.27 35.97 -10.99
C SER A 200 31.01 35.77 -10.14
N ILE A 201 31.01 34.82 -9.19
CA ILE A 201 29.90 34.66 -8.26
C ILE A 201 29.68 35.89 -7.37
N LYS A 202 30.72 36.71 -7.18
CA LYS A 202 30.64 38.01 -6.48
C LYS A 202 29.72 39.01 -7.20
N ASP A 203 29.51 38.83 -8.51
CA ASP A 203 28.68 39.71 -9.33
C ASP A 203 27.18 39.39 -9.22
N PHE A 204 26.79 38.30 -8.53
CA PHE A 204 25.41 37.87 -8.32
C PHE A 204 24.72 38.70 -7.23
N LYS A 205 24.72 40.03 -7.39
CA LYS A 205 24.24 41.00 -6.39
C LYS A 205 22.75 40.80 -6.04
N ASN A 206 21.96 40.19 -6.92
CA ASN A 206 20.53 39.93 -6.70
C ASN A 206 20.26 38.62 -5.95
N LEU A 207 21.29 37.82 -5.67
CA LEU A 207 21.13 36.52 -5.04
C LEU A 207 20.65 36.69 -3.59
N THR A 208 19.46 36.17 -3.30
CA THR A 208 18.84 36.21 -1.98
C THR A 208 18.80 34.85 -1.30
N SER A 209 18.90 33.77 -2.07
CA SER A 209 18.84 32.40 -1.58
C SER A 209 19.91 31.52 -2.21
N LEU A 210 20.62 30.78 -1.35
CA LEU A 210 21.64 29.83 -1.74
C LEU A 210 21.38 28.49 -1.05
N SER A 211 21.37 27.41 -1.81
CA SER A 211 21.24 26.05 -1.28
C SER A 211 22.33 25.15 -1.84
N LEU A 212 23.15 24.57 -0.97
CA LEU A 212 24.28 23.74 -1.33
C LEU A 212 24.22 22.43 -0.55
N SER A 213 24.37 21.31 -1.25
CA SER A 213 24.38 19.97 -0.65
C SER A 213 25.37 19.09 -1.39
N PHE A 214 26.61 19.02 -0.91
CA PHE A 214 27.65 18.15 -1.45
C PHE A 214 28.73 17.83 -0.41
N SER A 215 29.58 16.85 -0.72
CA SER A 215 30.72 16.49 0.13
C SER A 215 31.78 17.60 0.12
N ALA A 216 31.70 18.54 1.05
CA ALA A 216 32.65 19.65 1.17
C ALA A 216 33.93 19.27 1.94
N ASP A 217 35.07 19.75 1.43
CA ASP A 217 36.36 19.83 2.10
C ASP A 217 36.72 21.30 2.43
N GLU A 218 37.91 21.55 2.97
CA GLU A 218 38.33 22.91 3.34
C GLU A 218 38.39 23.87 2.14
N ASN A 219 38.75 23.38 0.96
CA ASN A 219 38.76 24.19 -0.27
C ASN A 219 37.34 24.55 -0.69
N SER A 220 36.40 23.62 -0.56
CA SER A 220 34.96 23.88 -0.78
C SER A 220 34.43 24.97 0.16
N ILE A 221 34.90 25.01 1.41
CA ILE A 221 34.53 26.07 2.37
C ILE A 221 35.06 27.44 1.95
N LYS A 222 36.32 27.52 1.48
CA LYS A 222 36.89 28.76 0.92
C LYS A 222 36.05 29.28 -0.26
N ASP A 223 35.57 28.39 -1.12
CA ASP A 223 34.70 28.77 -2.23
C ASP A 223 33.30 29.22 -1.77
N ILE A 224 32.71 28.57 -0.78
CA ILE A 224 31.42 28.99 -0.19
C ILE A 224 31.54 30.39 0.42
N LEU A 225 32.68 30.72 1.03
CA LEU A 225 32.93 32.06 1.58
C LEU A 225 32.88 33.17 0.55
N LYS A 226 33.03 32.90 -0.75
CA LYS A 226 32.84 33.90 -1.81
C LYS A 226 31.44 34.51 -1.77
N PHE A 227 30.42 33.72 -1.41
CA PHE A 227 29.04 34.18 -1.28
C PHE A 227 28.80 35.06 -0.04
N SER A 228 29.69 35.04 0.96
CA SER A 228 29.54 35.86 2.17
C SER A 228 29.62 37.37 1.89
N LYS A 229 30.20 37.76 0.76
CA LYS A 229 30.28 39.16 0.29
C LYS A 229 28.97 39.67 -0.33
N LEU A 230 27.98 38.80 -0.55
CA LEU A 230 26.70 39.16 -1.16
C LEU A 230 25.74 39.75 -0.12
N ASN A 231 25.55 41.08 -0.14
CA ASN A 231 24.74 41.77 0.87
C ASN A 231 23.25 41.37 0.87
N ASN A 232 22.73 40.95 -0.28
CA ASN A 232 21.33 40.57 -0.44
C ASN A 232 21.06 39.11 -0.05
N LEU A 233 22.09 38.30 0.23
CA LEU A 233 21.91 36.90 0.60
C LEU A 233 21.27 36.79 1.98
N LYS A 234 20.00 36.37 2.02
CA LYS A 234 19.19 36.24 3.24
C LYS A 234 18.98 34.81 3.69
N TYR A 235 19.01 33.86 2.76
CA TYR A 235 18.76 32.44 3.00
C TYR A 235 19.96 31.59 2.61
N LEU A 236 20.44 30.76 3.54
CA LEU A 236 21.50 29.79 3.31
C LEU A 236 21.09 28.39 3.76
N ASP A 237 21.16 27.43 2.86
CA ASP A 237 20.98 26.00 3.10
C ASP A 237 22.28 25.25 2.85
N LEU A 238 22.78 24.54 3.85
CA LEU A 238 23.96 23.68 3.77
C LEU A 238 23.64 22.25 4.19
N ASN A 239 22.40 21.78 3.96
CA ASN A 239 21.98 20.45 4.35
C ASN A 239 22.89 19.37 3.73
N TRP A 240 23.10 18.27 4.46
CA TRP A 240 23.94 17.12 4.06
C TRP A 240 25.43 17.43 3.83
N MET A 241 25.92 18.60 4.24
CA MET A 241 27.34 18.96 4.17
C MET A 241 28.10 18.53 5.44
N THR A 242 29.41 18.29 5.32
CA THR A 242 30.30 18.12 6.48
C THR A 242 30.94 19.47 6.82
N ILE A 243 30.54 20.09 7.94
CA ILE A 243 31.06 21.39 8.36
C ILE A 243 32.08 21.18 9.49
N LYS A 244 33.37 21.35 9.17
CA LYS A 244 34.49 21.14 10.12
C LYS A 244 35.11 22.45 10.64
N SER A 245 34.79 23.60 10.05
CA SER A 245 35.35 24.91 10.43
C SER A 245 34.28 25.96 10.70
N ASN A 246 34.65 27.00 11.46
CA ASN A 246 33.79 28.12 11.82
C ASN A 246 33.86 29.20 10.74
N PHE A 247 32.94 29.19 9.79
CA PHE A 247 32.89 30.17 8.69
C PHE A 247 31.52 30.83 8.50
N LEU A 248 30.47 30.32 9.15
CA LEU A 248 29.09 30.78 8.99
C LEU A 248 28.93 32.23 9.48
N GLY A 249 29.69 32.62 10.49
CA GLY A 249 29.67 33.98 11.03
C GLY A 249 30.06 35.08 10.04
N ASN A 250 30.68 34.72 8.90
CA ASN A 250 31.00 35.67 7.82
C ASN A 250 29.75 36.15 7.07
N PHE A 251 28.66 35.38 7.10
CA PHE A 251 27.42 35.71 6.40
C PHE A 251 26.52 36.65 7.22
N LYS A 252 26.99 37.88 7.45
CA LYS A 252 26.38 38.86 8.38
C LYS A 252 24.93 39.22 8.09
N ASN A 253 24.48 39.08 6.84
CA ASN A 253 23.16 39.52 6.36
C ASN A 253 22.08 38.43 6.36
N LEU A 254 22.41 37.19 6.76
CA LEU A 254 21.45 36.10 6.76
C LEU A 254 20.32 36.32 7.75
N GLU A 255 19.11 36.00 7.31
CA GLU A 255 17.90 35.94 8.12
C GLU A 255 17.46 34.50 8.37
N GLU A 256 17.88 33.56 7.52
CA GLU A 256 17.49 32.17 7.60
C GLU A 256 18.67 31.23 7.31
N LEU A 257 18.88 30.25 8.19
CA LEU A 257 19.96 29.27 8.09
C LEU A 257 19.42 27.85 8.27
N SER A 258 19.74 26.96 7.33
CA SER A 258 19.45 25.53 7.42
C SER A 258 20.74 24.71 7.42
N LEU A 259 20.94 23.94 8.50
CA LEU A 259 22.04 23.00 8.65
C LEU A 259 21.46 21.64 9.07
N SER A 260 20.80 20.94 8.17
CA SER A 260 20.18 19.64 8.45
C SER A 260 20.98 18.49 7.85
N SER A 261 21.13 17.39 8.59
CA SER A 261 21.98 16.26 8.23
C SER A 261 23.45 16.65 8.07
N VAL A 262 23.88 17.67 8.82
CA VAL A 262 25.26 18.13 8.90
C VAL A 262 25.95 17.41 10.05
N GLU A 263 27.18 16.95 9.81
CA GLU A 263 28.03 16.42 10.88
C GLU A 263 28.62 17.58 11.70
N ILE A 264 27.98 17.92 12.81
CA ILE A 264 28.47 18.95 13.74
C ILE A 264 29.37 18.28 14.78
N LYS A 265 30.69 18.37 14.61
CA LYS A 265 31.67 17.78 15.55
C LYS A 265 31.74 18.52 16.89
N ASN A 266 31.68 19.85 16.87
CA ASN A 266 31.71 20.69 18.06
C ASN A 266 30.53 21.68 18.03
N SER A 267 29.50 21.40 18.84
CA SER A 267 28.31 22.22 18.89
C SER A 267 28.57 23.61 19.48
N THR A 268 29.41 23.76 20.51
CA THR A 268 29.73 25.07 21.09
C THR A 268 30.31 26.02 20.04
N ASN A 269 31.31 25.57 19.29
CA ASN A 269 32.01 26.38 18.29
C ASN A 269 31.08 26.84 17.17
N ILE A 270 30.22 25.95 16.64
CA ILE A 270 29.33 26.32 15.55
C ILE A 270 28.27 27.34 16.00
N PHE A 271 27.74 27.21 17.22
CA PHE A 271 26.75 28.16 17.73
C PHE A 271 27.37 29.52 18.10
N LEU A 272 28.61 29.54 18.61
CA LEU A 272 29.38 30.78 18.75
C LEU A 272 29.53 31.48 17.41
N ASP A 273 29.85 30.74 16.35
CA ASP A 273 30.04 31.32 15.04
C ASP A 273 28.73 31.82 14.42
N ILE A 274 27.65 31.03 14.52
CA ILE A 274 26.29 31.45 14.10
C ILE A 274 25.84 32.70 14.86
N SER A 275 26.23 32.88 16.13
CA SER A 275 25.87 34.06 16.92
C SER A 275 26.42 35.40 16.41
N LYS A 276 27.37 35.36 15.48
CA LYS A 276 27.87 36.54 14.75
C LYS A 276 26.88 37.03 13.70
N ILE A 277 25.95 36.18 13.25
CA ILE A 277 24.89 36.51 12.29
C ILE A 277 23.76 37.24 13.03
N LYS A 278 23.90 38.56 13.17
CA LYS A 278 22.98 39.36 13.99
C LYS A 278 21.55 39.40 13.47
N ASN A 279 21.31 39.21 12.18
CA ASN A 279 19.98 39.29 11.57
C ASN A 279 19.23 37.95 11.53
N LEU A 280 19.78 36.87 12.12
CA LEU A 280 19.21 35.54 12.01
C LEU A 280 17.85 35.42 12.72
N LYS A 281 16.79 35.14 11.95
CA LYS A 281 15.40 34.97 12.39
C LYS A 281 14.95 33.51 12.37
N GLU A 282 15.49 32.67 11.48
CA GLU A 282 15.10 31.27 11.36
C GLU A 282 16.33 30.34 11.37
N LEU A 283 16.28 29.30 12.20
CA LEU A 283 17.33 28.30 12.29
C LEU A 283 16.74 26.87 12.20
N LYS A 284 17.28 26.06 11.30
CA LYS A 284 16.92 24.65 11.11
C LYS A 284 18.10 23.73 11.35
N LEU A 285 17.92 22.74 12.23
CA LEU A 285 18.97 21.84 12.70
C LEU A 285 18.48 20.39 12.79
N SER A 286 17.99 19.82 11.69
CA SER A 286 17.41 18.47 11.72
C SER A 286 18.43 17.40 11.39
N ASN A 287 18.39 16.22 12.03
CA ASN A 287 19.24 15.05 11.75
C ASN A 287 20.75 15.27 11.93
N ASN A 288 21.17 16.12 12.88
CA ASN A 288 22.59 16.44 13.09
C ASN A 288 23.28 15.58 14.15
N LYS A 289 22.57 14.57 14.70
CA LYS A 289 23.07 13.71 15.81
C LYS A 289 23.50 14.52 17.04
N LEU A 290 22.94 15.71 17.26
CA LEU A 290 23.29 16.54 18.41
C LEU A 290 22.81 15.86 19.70
N ASN A 291 23.75 15.60 20.63
CA ASN A 291 23.43 15.05 21.96
C ASN A 291 22.98 16.13 22.96
N SER A 292 23.12 17.40 22.62
CA SER A 292 22.63 18.53 23.42
C SER A 292 22.60 19.80 22.55
N LEU A 293 21.82 20.80 22.96
CA LEU A 293 22.02 22.18 22.50
C LEU A 293 22.98 22.88 23.46
N PRO A 294 23.99 23.61 22.95
CA PRO A 294 24.95 24.33 23.78
C PRO A 294 24.30 25.63 24.33
N LYS A 295 24.85 26.21 25.42
CA LYS A 295 24.32 27.42 26.07
C LYS A 295 24.29 28.63 25.13
N GLU A 296 25.19 28.64 24.15
CA GLU A 296 25.39 29.69 23.16
C GLU A 296 24.18 29.87 22.22
N ILE A 297 23.24 28.91 22.17
CA ILE A 297 21.94 29.12 21.51
C ILE A 297 21.23 30.38 22.02
N GLY A 298 21.42 30.73 23.30
CA GLY A 298 20.82 31.93 23.89
C GLY A 298 21.40 33.25 23.36
N LEU A 299 22.49 33.22 22.59
CA LEU A 299 23.06 34.40 21.94
C LEU A 299 22.28 34.82 20.68
N LEU A 300 21.42 33.94 20.14
CA LEU A 300 20.66 34.19 18.90
C LEU A 300 19.39 35.03 19.15
N LYS A 301 19.54 36.21 19.77
CA LYS A 301 18.41 37.01 20.31
C LYS A 301 17.33 37.41 19.31
N ASN A 302 17.64 37.47 18.03
CA ASN A 302 16.70 37.84 16.97
C ASN A 302 15.94 36.65 16.37
N LEU A 303 16.16 35.44 16.90
CA LEU A 303 15.51 34.25 16.40
C LEU A 303 13.99 34.28 16.65
N GLU A 304 13.23 34.17 15.57
CA GLU A 304 11.76 34.08 15.56
C GLU A 304 11.26 32.65 15.37
N SER A 305 12.04 31.79 14.70
CA SER A 305 11.66 30.40 14.43
C SER A 305 12.82 29.43 14.62
N PHE A 306 12.57 28.37 15.37
CA PHE A 306 13.54 27.30 15.62
C PHE A 306 12.95 25.94 15.24
N TYR A 307 13.60 25.23 14.32
CA TYR A 307 13.20 23.91 13.88
C TYR A 307 14.32 22.91 14.09
N SER A 308 14.00 21.80 14.74
CA SER A 308 14.92 20.70 14.93
C SER A 308 14.17 19.38 14.99
N SER A 309 14.56 18.43 14.15
CA SER A 309 14.05 17.07 14.24
C SER A 309 15.18 16.06 14.33
N ASN A 310 14.95 14.92 14.98
CA ASN A 310 15.87 13.79 15.03
C ASN A 310 17.27 14.15 15.55
N ASN A 311 17.31 14.82 16.71
CA ASN A 311 18.52 14.95 17.53
C ASN A 311 18.31 14.19 18.85
N LYS A 312 19.16 14.38 19.84
CA LYS A 312 19.03 13.76 21.16
C LYS A 312 19.37 14.78 22.23
N PHE A 313 18.50 15.75 22.52
CA PHE A 313 18.83 16.90 23.38
C PHE A 313 18.91 16.57 24.88
N SER A 314 19.64 15.53 25.27
CA SER A 314 19.93 15.14 26.66
C SER A 314 18.73 15.32 27.62
N LYS A 315 17.53 14.94 27.15
CA LYS A 315 16.26 15.05 27.87
C LYS A 315 15.73 16.47 28.15
N LYS A 316 16.49 17.55 27.96
CA LYS A 316 16.07 18.94 28.23
C LYS A 316 16.80 19.98 27.36
N LEU A 317 16.15 21.13 27.16
CA LEU A 317 16.79 22.30 26.54
C LEU A 317 17.63 23.07 27.58
N PRO A 318 18.75 23.72 27.17
CA PRO A 318 19.55 24.59 28.05
C PRO A 318 18.74 25.81 28.51
N ILE A 319 19.08 26.40 29.66
CA ILE A 319 18.29 27.47 30.25
C ILE A 319 18.32 28.75 29.41
N GLU A 320 19.42 28.95 28.69
CA GLU A 320 19.71 30.04 27.78
C GLU A 320 18.79 30.02 26.55
N PHE A 321 18.28 28.85 26.15
CA PHE A 321 17.28 28.75 25.07
C PHE A 321 16.04 29.60 25.38
N TYR A 322 15.64 29.67 26.65
CA TYR A 322 14.47 30.43 27.09
C TYR A 322 14.71 31.95 27.12
N SER A 323 15.92 32.41 26.81
CA SER A 323 16.23 33.84 26.63
C SER A 323 15.92 34.37 25.23
N LEU A 324 15.45 33.50 24.33
CA LEU A 324 15.08 33.82 22.94
C LEU A 324 13.64 34.37 22.87
N THR A 325 13.41 35.53 23.46
CA THR A 325 12.07 36.11 23.68
C THR A 325 11.32 36.50 22.38
N ASN A 326 12.01 36.58 21.25
CA ASN A 326 11.43 36.85 19.93
C ASN A 326 10.84 35.60 19.24
N LEU A 327 11.04 34.41 19.81
CA LEU A 327 10.52 33.17 19.23
C LEU A 327 8.98 33.20 19.13
N LYS A 328 8.50 32.96 17.90
CA LYS A 328 7.10 32.79 17.52
C LYS A 328 6.78 31.33 17.21
N ASN A 329 7.72 30.60 16.61
CA ASN A 329 7.53 29.21 16.20
C ASN A 329 8.64 28.31 16.74
N ILE A 330 8.26 27.24 17.42
CA ILE A 330 9.18 26.18 17.84
C ILE A 330 8.67 24.86 17.30
N GLU A 331 9.55 24.12 16.64
CA GLU A 331 9.34 22.73 16.27
C GLU A 331 10.53 21.89 16.71
N ILE A 332 10.31 21.02 17.69
CA ILE A 332 11.31 20.07 18.18
C ILE A 332 10.70 18.68 18.19
N GLN A 333 11.08 17.84 17.23
CA GLN A 333 10.53 16.48 17.07
C GLN A 333 11.63 15.43 17.25
N GLY A 334 11.30 14.27 17.84
CA GLY A 334 12.22 13.13 17.84
C GLY A 334 13.55 13.45 18.51
N SER A 335 13.53 14.26 19.58
CA SER A 335 14.72 14.83 20.22
C SER A 335 14.93 14.34 21.66
N ASP A 336 14.23 13.27 22.05
CA ASP A 336 14.25 12.65 23.38
C ASP A 336 13.97 13.61 24.55
N LEU A 337 13.27 14.72 24.34
CA LEU A 337 12.92 15.66 25.41
C LEU A 337 11.99 15.01 26.43
N GLU A 338 12.36 15.03 27.72
CA GLU A 338 11.53 14.54 28.83
C GLU A 338 10.87 15.68 29.64
N VAL A 339 11.50 16.86 29.66
CA VAL A 339 11.10 17.99 30.52
C VAL A 339 11.05 19.29 29.72
N VAL A 340 9.96 20.04 29.92
CA VAL A 340 9.85 21.45 29.53
C VAL A 340 10.08 22.31 30.78
N ASN A 341 11.10 23.17 30.77
CA ASN A 341 11.48 23.98 31.93
C ASN A 341 10.44 25.06 32.25
N ASN A 342 10.36 25.47 33.53
CA ASN A 342 9.51 26.57 33.99
C ASN A 342 9.78 27.89 33.25
N ASN A 343 11.00 28.14 32.77
CA ASN A 343 11.36 29.33 32.00
C ASN A 343 10.70 29.42 30.62
N ILE A 344 9.90 28.43 30.20
CA ILE A 344 9.08 28.54 28.98
C ILE A 344 8.21 29.80 28.99
N ASN A 345 7.78 30.28 30.16
CA ASN A 345 7.03 31.53 30.29
C ASN A 345 7.78 32.78 29.83
N LYS A 346 9.11 32.74 29.66
CA LYS A 346 9.86 33.88 29.11
C LYS A 346 9.61 34.06 27.61
N LEU A 347 9.14 33.03 26.90
CA LEU A 347 8.89 33.04 25.46
C LEU A 347 7.50 33.66 25.14
N GLN A 348 7.31 34.92 25.50
CA GLN A 348 6.02 35.63 25.44
C GLN A 348 5.47 35.82 24.02
N ASN A 349 6.31 35.70 22.99
CA ASN A 349 5.90 35.84 21.59
C ASN A 349 5.53 34.53 20.89
N ILE A 350 5.60 33.39 21.59
CA ILE A 350 5.28 32.09 20.99
C ILE A 350 3.82 32.04 20.55
N GLU A 351 3.61 31.70 19.28
CA GLU A 351 2.31 31.45 18.69
C GLU A 351 2.08 29.97 18.39
N THR A 352 3.14 29.27 17.98
CA THR A 352 3.09 27.84 17.63
C THR A 352 4.18 27.08 18.38
N LEU A 353 3.77 26.08 19.16
CA LEU A 353 4.67 25.19 19.87
C LEU A 353 4.41 23.74 19.44
N LYS A 354 5.43 23.13 18.83
CA LYS A 354 5.41 21.75 18.37
C LYS A 354 6.53 20.97 19.04
N LEU A 355 6.17 20.03 19.92
CA LEU A 355 7.10 19.18 20.67
C LEU A 355 6.73 17.69 20.55
N TYR A 356 6.18 17.29 19.42
CA TYR A 356 5.64 15.95 19.18
C TYR A 356 6.75 14.91 18.95
N PHE A 357 6.46 13.62 19.13
CA PHE A 357 7.45 12.52 19.14
C PHE A 357 8.64 12.76 20.08
N ASN A 358 8.38 13.15 21.33
CA ASN A 358 9.40 13.21 22.38
C ASN A 358 9.02 12.27 23.53
N GLN A 359 9.60 12.49 24.71
CA GLN A 359 9.39 11.69 25.91
C GLN A 359 8.80 12.53 27.05
N ILE A 360 8.12 13.64 26.73
CA ILE A 360 7.72 14.66 27.70
C ILE A 360 6.70 14.08 28.68
N LYS A 361 7.02 14.14 29.97
CA LYS A 361 6.19 13.55 31.04
C LYS A 361 5.18 14.54 31.63
N THR A 362 5.56 15.81 31.71
CA THR A 362 4.74 16.88 32.30
C THR A 362 4.99 18.22 31.62
N LEU A 363 4.02 19.13 31.70
CA LEU A 363 4.19 20.55 31.37
C LEU A 363 4.28 21.37 32.67
N PRO A 364 5.14 22.41 32.72
CA PRO A 364 5.31 23.23 33.91
C PRO A 364 4.07 24.07 34.20
N LYS A 365 3.88 24.48 35.47
CA LYS A 365 2.76 25.38 35.85
C LYS A 365 2.82 26.69 35.08
N SER A 366 4.01 27.21 34.80
CA SER A 366 4.23 28.45 34.06
C SER A 366 3.86 28.37 32.57
N PHE A 367 3.59 27.18 32.03
CA PHE A 367 3.14 26.98 30.65
C PHE A 367 1.88 27.79 30.30
N ILE A 368 1.01 28.01 31.29
CA ILE A 368 -0.23 28.78 31.13
C ILE A 368 -0.01 30.28 30.92
N ASN A 369 1.21 30.78 31.09
CA ASN A 369 1.56 32.21 30.92
C ASN A 369 1.97 32.56 29.48
N LEU A 370 1.82 31.64 28.53
CA LEU A 370 2.10 31.86 27.10
C LEU A 370 0.88 32.52 26.43
N SER A 371 0.74 33.83 26.62
CA SER A 371 -0.47 34.60 26.25
C SER A 371 -0.79 34.63 24.75
N LYS A 372 0.24 34.60 23.88
CA LYS A 372 0.08 34.62 22.41
C LYS A 372 -0.02 33.23 21.77
N LEU A 373 0.07 32.15 22.56
CA LEU A 373 0.07 30.79 22.05
C LEU A 373 -1.29 30.43 21.43
N LYS A 374 -1.26 30.03 20.15
CA LYS A 374 -2.45 29.67 19.36
C LYS A 374 -2.52 28.18 19.07
N ARG A 375 -1.38 27.53 18.80
CA ARG A 375 -1.33 26.12 18.35
C ARG A 375 -0.33 25.31 19.16
N VAL A 376 -0.78 24.18 19.69
CA VAL A 376 0.04 23.28 20.51
C VAL A 376 -0.02 21.86 19.97
N TYR A 377 1.15 21.28 19.70
CA TYR A 377 1.31 19.91 19.22
C TYR A 377 2.23 19.15 20.18
N LEU A 378 1.65 18.15 20.84
CA LEU A 378 2.29 17.36 21.89
C LEU A 378 2.04 15.87 21.68
N GLU A 379 1.63 15.46 20.49
CA GLU A 379 1.38 14.05 20.19
C GLU A 379 2.62 13.17 20.30
N HIS A 380 2.42 11.88 20.59
CA HIS A 380 3.49 10.91 20.81
C HIS A 380 4.49 11.36 21.89
N ASN A 381 3.98 11.55 23.10
CA ASN A 381 4.76 11.89 24.31
C ASN A 381 4.33 10.97 25.47
N LYS A 382 4.75 11.30 26.70
CA LYS A 382 4.45 10.53 27.93
C LYS A 382 3.62 11.34 28.93
N LEU A 383 2.82 12.30 28.46
CA LEU A 383 2.06 13.20 29.33
C LEU A 383 0.99 12.42 30.09
N LYS A 384 1.06 12.45 31.43
CA LYS A 384 0.01 11.87 32.30
C LYS A 384 -1.07 12.87 32.71
N LYS A 385 -0.70 14.16 32.81
CA LYS A 385 -1.56 15.26 33.27
C LYS A 385 -1.25 16.54 32.51
N LEU A 386 -2.25 17.40 32.40
CA LEU A 386 -2.12 18.77 31.88
C LEU A 386 -2.18 19.79 33.06
N PRO A 387 -1.64 21.02 32.90
CA PRO A 387 -1.73 22.06 33.91
C PRO A 387 -3.18 22.34 34.34
N LYS A 388 -3.41 22.51 35.66
CA LYS A 388 -4.75 22.68 36.25
C LYS A 388 -5.53 23.88 35.69
N ASP A 389 -4.82 24.93 35.26
CA ASP A 389 -5.35 26.20 34.78
C ASP A 389 -5.16 26.37 33.26
N LEU A 390 -5.07 25.26 32.50
CA LEU A 390 -4.90 25.27 31.04
C LEU A 390 -5.86 26.22 30.32
N GLY A 391 -7.04 26.45 30.90
CA GLY A 391 -8.07 27.36 30.38
C GLY A 391 -7.71 28.84 30.32
N LYS A 392 -6.58 29.26 30.92
CA LYS A 392 -6.06 30.63 30.80
C LYS A 392 -5.41 30.90 29.44
N LEU A 393 -5.03 29.85 28.70
CA LEU A 393 -4.45 29.99 27.37
C LEU A 393 -5.51 30.39 26.34
N ASN A 394 -5.07 31.03 25.27
CA ASN A 394 -5.92 31.44 24.15
C ASN A 394 -5.69 30.62 22.88
N ILE A 395 -5.63 29.29 23.03
CA ILE A 395 -5.32 28.37 21.92
C ILE A 395 -6.54 28.03 21.07
N SER A 396 -6.33 27.87 19.75
CA SER A 396 -7.32 27.37 18.81
C SER A 396 -7.12 25.90 18.42
N TYR A 397 -5.90 25.38 18.56
CA TYR A 397 -5.54 24.01 18.21
C TYR A 397 -4.74 23.33 19.33
N LEU A 398 -5.20 22.15 19.78
CA LEU A 398 -4.52 21.31 20.77
C LEU A 398 -4.48 19.85 20.31
N SER A 399 -3.28 19.35 20.04
CA SER A 399 -3.02 17.94 19.73
C SER A 399 -2.24 17.26 20.85
N LEU A 400 -2.81 16.17 21.37
CA LEU A 400 -2.33 15.40 22.51
C LEU A 400 -2.45 13.88 22.27
N ASN A 401 -2.64 13.44 21.01
CA ASN A 401 -2.81 12.01 20.75
C ASN A 401 -1.57 11.20 21.12
N ASN A 402 -1.73 9.90 21.39
CA ASN A 402 -0.63 9.02 21.78
C ASN A 402 0.13 9.55 23.01
N ASN A 403 -0.59 9.69 24.12
CA ASN A 403 -0.04 10.09 25.42
C ASN A 403 -0.60 9.17 26.52
N LEU A 404 -0.35 9.50 27.79
CA LEU A 404 -0.78 8.72 28.95
C LEU A 404 -1.85 9.45 29.78
N ILE A 405 -2.66 10.32 29.16
CA ILE A 405 -3.56 11.22 29.90
C ILE A 405 -4.78 10.46 30.41
N GLU A 406 -5.00 10.47 31.72
CA GLU A 406 -6.17 9.84 32.35
C GLU A 406 -7.34 10.80 32.60
N LYS A 407 -7.03 12.09 32.85
CA LYS A 407 -8.01 13.12 33.22
C LYS A 407 -7.67 14.46 32.57
N LEU A 408 -8.68 15.09 31.96
CA LEU A 408 -8.59 16.47 31.48
C LEU A 408 -8.81 17.47 32.63
N PRO A 409 -8.09 18.61 32.68
CA PRO A 409 -8.32 19.62 33.70
C PRO A 409 -9.70 20.27 33.52
N LYS A 410 -10.39 20.56 34.63
CA LYS A 410 -11.71 21.22 34.59
C LYS A 410 -11.68 22.54 33.81
N SER A 411 -10.54 23.24 33.83
CA SER A 411 -10.34 24.51 33.14
C SER A 411 -10.35 24.42 31.62
N ILE A 412 -10.19 23.24 31.01
CA ILE A 412 -10.12 23.11 29.54
C ILE A 412 -11.36 23.71 28.85
N ILE A 413 -12.50 23.74 29.55
CA ILE A 413 -13.77 24.33 29.09
C ILE A 413 -13.71 25.85 28.86
N TYR A 414 -12.63 26.52 29.31
CA TYR A 414 -12.42 27.96 29.15
C TYR A 414 -11.55 28.32 27.94
N LEU A 415 -11.08 27.33 27.18
CA LEU A 415 -10.41 27.55 25.89
C LEU A 415 -11.43 27.98 24.82
N LYS A 416 -11.93 29.22 24.92
CA LYS A 416 -13.06 29.72 24.11
C LYS A 416 -12.80 29.67 22.60
N ASN A 417 -11.54 29.80 22.18
CA ASN A 417 -11.14 29.81 20.78
C ASN A 417 -10.78 28.42 20.21
N LEU A 418 -10.84 27.36 21.03
CA LEU A 418 -10.48 26.01 20.61
C LEU A 418 -11.43 25.51 19.52
N ASP A 419 -10.89 25.31 18.32
CA ASP A 419 -11.59 24.78 17.15
C ASP A 419 -11.28 23.29 16.90
N SER A 420 -10.12 22.82 17.38
CA SER A 420 -9.62 21.46 17.14
C SER A 420 -8.96 20.89 18.39
N LEU A 421 -9.47 19.72 18.80
CA LEU A 421 -8.94 18.96 19.94
C LEU A 421 -8.72 17.51 19.54
N ASN A 422 -7.46 17.07 19.54
CA ASN A 422 -7.10 15.66 19.33
C ASN A 422 -6.60 15.03 20.63
N LEU A 423 -7.30 14.01 21.09
CA LEU A 423 -7.03 13.25 22.32
C LEU A 423 -6.97 11.73 22.05
N GLU A 424 -6.85 11.33 20.79
CA GLU A 424 -6.77 9.92 20.39
C GLU A 424 -5.68 9.16 21.16
N GLU A 425 -5.93 7.90 21.50
CA GLU A 425 -4.93 7.01 22.10
C GLU A 425 -4.35 7.58 23.40
N ASN A 426 -5.24 7.69 24.38
CA ASN A 426 -4.95 8.09 25.76
C ASN A 426 -5.76 7.18 26.71
N TYR A 427 -5.79 7.50 28.00
CA TYR A 427 -6.48 6.70 29.03
C TYR A 427 -7.65 7.46 29.66
N ILE A 428 -8.28 8.37 28.90
CA ILE A 428 -9.27 9.30 29.45
C ILE A 428 -10.54 8.54 29.84
N LEU A 429 -10.92 8.65 31.12
CA LEU A 429 -12.10 8.00 31.69
C LEU A 429 -13.39 8.83 31.52
N GLN A 430 -13.26 10.16 31.55
CA GLN A 430 -14.41 11.07 31.45
C GLN A 430 -14.02 12.44 30.91
N LEU A 431 -14.95 13.06 30.19
CA LEU A 431 -14.87 14.47 29.79
C LEU A 431 -15.42 15.39 30.89
N PRO A 432 -14.95 16.65 31.00
CA PRO A 432 -15.52 17.64 31.92
C PRO A 432 -17.04 17.83 31.73
N LYS A 433 -17.81 17.89 32.82
CA LYS A 433 -19.29 18.01 32.80
C LYS A 433 -19.81 19.15 31.92
N ARG A 434 -19.04 20.24 31.77
CA ARG A 434 -19.37 21.45 31.00
C ARG A 434 -18.59 21.57 29.67
N ILE A 435 -18.16 20.46 29.07
CA ILE A 435 -17.43 20.46 27.78
C ILE A 435 -18.13 21.24 26.67
N GLY A 436 -19.47 21.29 26.70
CA GLY A 436 -20.28 22.10 25.80
C GLY A 436 -20.03 23.62 25.82
N LYS A 437 -19.18 24.15 26.72
CA LYS A 437 -18.71 25.54 26.67
C LYS A 437 -17.75 25.82 25.51
N LEU A 438 -17.14 24.79 24.92
CA LEU A 438 -16.25 24.90 23.76
C LEU A 438 -17.06 25.13 22.47
N LYS A 439 -17.74 26.27 22.38
CA LYS A 439 -18.69 26.57 21.29
C LYS A 439 -18.04 26.63 19.90
N ASN A 440 -16.74 26.94 19.82
CA ASN A 440 -16.00 27.04 18.57
C ASN A 440 -15.45 25.69 18.08
N LEU A 441 -15.58 24.61 18.86
CA LEU A 441 -15.01 23.31 18.52
C LEU A 441 -15.68 22.73 17.26
N THR A 442 -14.86 22.46 16.25
CA THR A 442 -15.27 21.88 14.95
C THR A 442 -14.75 20.47 14.75
N TYR A 443 -13.61 20.13 15.37
CA TYR A 443 -12.97 18.82 15.29
C TYR A 443 -12.70 18.29 16.71
N LEU A 444 -13.19 17.08 16.98
CA LEU A 444 -12.92 16.37 18.23
C LEU A 444 -12.63 14.90 17.94
N ASN A 445 -11.41 14.47 18.28
CA ASN A 445 -11.02 13.06 18.21
C ASN A 445 -10.73 12.53 19.62
N LEU A 446 -11.47 11.49 20.00
CA LEU A 446 -11.43 10.80 21.29
C LEU A 446 -11.21 9.29 21.11
N GLU A 447 -10.81 8.84 19.92
CA GLU A 447 -10.61 7.41 19.63
C GLU A 447 -9.61 6.77 20.61
N LEU A 448 -9.76 5.48 20.89
CA LEU A 448 -8.83 4.71 21.74
C LEU A 448 -8.64 5.38 23.12
N ASN A 449 -9.74 5.54 23.84
CA ASN A 449 -9.74 5.99 25.23
C ASN A 449 -10.59 5.03 26.07
N LYS A 450 -10.85 5.39 27.33
CA LYS A 450 -11.65 4.59 28.28
C LYS A 450 -12.94 5.30 28.68
N LEU A 451 -13.53 6.09 27.77
CA LEU A 451 -14.75 6.86 28.06
C LEU A 451 -15.94 5.91 28.18
N SER A 452 -16.65 5.95 29.30
CA SER A 452 -17.91 5.19 29.48
C SER A 452 -19.16 5.97 29.06
N GLN A 453 -19.07 7.30 28.98
CA GLN A 453 -20.19 8.18 28.63
C GLN A 453 -19.73 9.55 28.11
N LEU A 454 -20.60 10.22 27.36
CA LEU A 454 -20.48 11.65 27.05
C LEU A 454 -21.38 12.48 28.00
N PRO A 455 -20.95 13.66 28.48
CA PRO A 455 -21.75 14.47 29.41
C PRO A 455 -22.99 15.09 28.74
N LYS A 456 -24.05 15.39 29.51
CA LYS A 456 -25.28 16.04 29.01
C LYS A 456 -25.02 17.35 28.24
N SER A 457 -23.95 18.08 28.57
CA SER A 457 -23.58 19.32 27.87
C SER A 457 -23.01 19.10 26.47
N PHE A 458 -22.69 17.87 26.09
CA PHE A 458 -22.03 17.56 24.81
C PHE A 458 -22.84 18.04 23.59
N GLY A 459 -24.18 17.92 23.64
CA GLY A 459 -25.07 18.46 22.60
C GLY A 459 -25.03 19.98 22.41
N LYS A 460 -24.28 20.74 23.23
CA LYS A 460 -24.07 22.19 23.05
C LYS A 460 -22.89 22.53 22.14
N LEU A 461 -22.12 21.55 21.65
CA LEU A 461 -21.03 21.73 20.67
C LEU A 461 -21.60 21.97 19.26
N GLN A 462 -22.33 23.06 19.06
CA GLN A 462 -23.15 23.29 17.86
C GLN A 462 -22.36 23.43 16.56
N ASN A 463 -21.08 23.82 16.64
CA ASN A 463 -20.17 23.95 15.49
C ASN A 463 -19.38 22.68 15.17
N LEU A 464 -19.56 21.60 15.95
CA LEU A 464 -18.81 20.36 15.76
C LEU A 464 -19.17 19.71 14.41
N LYS A 465 -18.16 19.51 13.56
CA LYS A 465 -18.30 18.94 12.20
C LYS A 465 -17.77 17.50 12.13
N TYR A 466 -16.69 17.22 12.85
CA TYR A 466 -16.06 15.90 12.93
C TYR A 466 -16.00 15.43 14.37
N LEU A 467 -16.50 14.22 14.61
CA LEU A 467 -16.42 13.55 15.89
C LEU A 467 -16.00 12.09 15.70
N ASN A 468 -14.91 11.71 16.34
CA ASN A 468 -14.52 10.31 16.50
C ASN A 468 -14.53 9.95 17.99
N ILE A 469 -15.36 8.98 18.36
CA ILE A 469 -15.45 8.40 19.71
C ILE A 469 -15.16 6.90 19.69
N SER A 470 -14.68 6.37 18.56
CA SER A 470 -14.50 4.94 18.36
C SER A 470 -13.60 4.32 19.43
N ARG A 471 -13.78 3.03 19.72
CA ARG A 471 -12.93 2.29 20.67
C ARG A 471 -12.89 2.92 22.05
N ASN A 472 -14.08 3.18 22.56
CA ASN A 472 -14.34 3.59 23.93
C ASN A 472 -15.41 2.68 24.53
N GLU A 473 -15.69 2.84 25.82
CA GLU A 473 -16.67 2.04 26.55
C GLU A 473 -18.09 2.67 26.53
N ILE A 474 -18.37 3.54 25.56
CA ILE A 474 -19.60 4.35 25.53
C ILE A 474 -20.82 3.46 25.22
N ALA A 475 -21.71 3.33 26.20
CA ALA A 475 -22.94 2.53 26.07
C ALA A 475 -24.14 3.30 25.50
N GLU A 476 -24.21 4.61 25.74
CA GLU A 476 -25.30 5.48 25.29
C GLU A 476 -24.77 6.87 24.90
N LEU A 477 -25.40 7.47 23.87
CA LEU A 477 -25.21 8.88 23.54
C LEU A 477 -26.24 9.75 24.32
N PRO A 478 -25.90 10.99 24.72
CA PRO A 478 -26.82 11.90 25.40
C PRO A 478 -28.15 12.10 24.66
N THR A 479 -29.25 12.27 25.39
CA THR A 479 -30.60 12.45 24.80
C THR A 479 -30.69 13.64 23.84
N ASN A 480 -29.85 14.67 24.03
CA ASN A 480 -29.74 15.86 23.20
C ASN A 480 -28.62 15.79 22.12
N PHE A 481 -28.06 14.62 21.83
CA PHE A 481 -26.98 14.46 20.85
C PHE A 481 -27.34 14.99 19.45
N GLY A 482 -28.62 14.91 19.06
CA GLY A 482 -29.13 15.49 17.82
C GLY A 482 -28.99 17.01 17.69
N ASN A 483 -28.60 17.73 18.75
CA ASN A 483 -28.37 19.17 18.73
C ASN A 483 -27.02 19.56 18.09
N LEU A 484 -26.16 18.59 17.74
CA LEU A 484 -24.94 18.79 16.97
C LEU A 484 -25.25 19.08 15.49
N LYS A 485 -25.93 20.21 15.22
CA LYS A 485 -26.51 20.55 13.91
C LYS A 485 -25.47 20.68 12.79
N ALA A 486 -24.20 20.95 13.12
CA ALA A 486 -23.10 21.05 12.17
C ALA A 486 -22.41 19.71 11.85
N LEU A 487 -22.75 18.63 12.57
CA LEU A 487 -22.01 17.36 12.49
C LEU A 487 -22.15 16.73 11.11
N LYS A 488 -21.01 16.44 10.49
CA LYS A 488 -20.89 15.83 9.16
C LYS A 488 -20.37 14.40 9.22
N ILE A 489 -19.46 14.12 10.14
CA ILE A 489 -18.84 12.80 10.28
C ILE A 489 -18.93 12.39 11.74
N LEU A 490 -19.49 11.20 11.97
CA LEU A 490 -19.48 10.52 13.25
C LEU A 490 -18.88 9.13 13.08
N ASP A 491 -17.70 8.93 13.65
CA ASP A 491 -17.10 7.61 13.81
C ASP A 491 -17.30 7.17 15.27
N ALA A 492 -18.06 6.10 15.48
CA ALA A 492 -18.39 5.51 16.78
C ALA A 492 -18.30 3.98 16.71
N GLU A 493 -17.26 3.48 16.05
CA GLU A 493 -16.99 2.06 15.90
C GLU A 493 -16.44 1.47 17.20
N PHE A 494 -16.65 0.17 17.44
CA PHE A 494 -16.10 -0.53 18.61
C PHE A 494 -16.40 0.18 19.93
N CYS A 495 -17.61 0.74 20.05
CA CYS A 495 -18.17 1.22 21.31
C CYS A 495 -19.14 0.16 21.88
N HIS A 496 -19.89 0.52 22.93
CA HIS A 496 -20.86 -0.36 23.57
C HIS A 496 -22.31 0.09 23.28
N LEU A 497 -22.53 0.86 22.19
CA LEU A 497 -23.80 1.52 21.93
C LEU A 497 -24.93 0.49 21.78
N LYS A 498 -25.95 0.62 22.64
CA LYS A 498 -27.16 -0.24 22.59
C LYS A 498 -28.26 0.33 21.70
N LYS A 499 -28.36 1.66 21.64
CA LYS A 499 -29.37 2.41 20.86
C LYS A 499 -28.86 3.79 20.48
N LEU A 500 -29.46 4.40 19.46
CA LEU A 500 -29.30 5.81 19.14
C LEU A 500 -30.43 6.64 19.79
N PRO A 501 -30.16 7.86 20.30
CA PRO A 501 -31.19 8.67 20.98
C PRO A 501 -32.28 9.14 20.02
N LYS A 502 -33.51 9.40 20.53
CA LYS A 502 -34.64 9.87 19.70
C LYS A 502 -34.33 11.15 18.90
N SER A 503 -33.42 12.00 19.42
CA SER A 503 -32.98 13.23 18.77
C SER A 503 -32.06 13.00 17.56
N PHE A 504 -31.51 11.80 17.35
CA PHE A 504 -30.47 11.53 16.36
C PHE A 504 -30.87 11.93 14.92
N GLY A 505 -32.14 11.79 14.56
CA GLY A 505 -32.68 12.23 13.26
C GLY A 505 -32.60 13.75 12.99
N LYS A 506 -32.23 14.56 13.99
CA LYS A 506 -31.98 16.02 13.85
C LYS A 506 -30.62 16.35 13.23
N LEU A 507 -29.72 15.38 13.06
CA LEU A 507 -28.39 15.56 12.46
C LEU A 507 -28.47 15.72 10.92
N LYS A 508 -29.08 16.82 10.45
CA LYS A 508 -29.40 17.04 9.03
C LYS A 508 -28.17 17.16 8.12
N LYS A 509 -27.02 17.54 8.68
CA LYS A 509 -25.74 17.66 7.95
C LYS A 509 -24.86 16.41 8.01
N LEU A 510 -25.28 15.34 8.67
CA LEU A 510 -24.48 14.12 8.81
C LEU A 510 -24.35 13.43 7.45
N GLU A 511 -23.13 13.29 6.96
CA GLU A 511 -22.78 12.71 5.65
C GLU A 511 -22.23 11.28 5.80
N ARG A 512 -21.48 11.01 6.88
CA ARG A 512 -20.88 9.70 7.18
C ARG A 512 -21.19 9.29 8.62
N LEU A 513 -21.64 8.06 8.79
CA LEU A 513 -21.89 7.43 10.08
C LEU A 513 -21.25 6.04 10.14
N ALA A 514 -20.35 5.83 11.10
CA ALA A 514 -19.75 4.53 11.36
C ALA A 514 -20.10 4.03 12.77
N LEU A 515 -20.67 2.82 12.83
CA LEU A 515 -21.24 2.16 14.01
C LEU A 515 -20.83 0.68 14.09
N THR A 516 -19.77 0.31 13.39
CA THR A 516 -19.21 -1.05 13.32
C THR A 516 -18.97 -1.64 14.71
N ASN A 517 -19.28 -2.93 14.91
CA ASN A 517 -19.02 -3.67 16.16
C ASN A 517 -19.48 -2.95 17.45
N ASN A 518 -20.77 -2.62 17.56
CA ASN A 518 -21.42 -2.12 18.79
C ASN A 518 -22.36 -3.19 19.39
N ASN A 519 -23.39 -2.78 20.15
CA ASN A 519 -24.46 -3.63 20.69
C ASN A 519 -25.84 -3.21 20.14
N LEU A 520 -25.90 -2.60 18.95
CA LEU A 520 -27.15 -2.07 18.41
C LEU A 520 -28.08 -3.22 18.01
N GLN A 521 -29.33 -3.15 18.47
CA GLN A 521 -30.40 -4.10 18.07
C GLN A 521 -31.30 -3.54 16.96
N GLU A 522 -31.50 -2.21 16.95
CA GLU A 522 -32.25 -1.51 15.92
C GLU A 522 -31.73 -0.06 15.73
N LEU A 523 -32.08 0.55 14.60
CA LEU A 523 -31.90 1.99 14.38
C LEU A 523 -33.17 2.74 14.79
N SER A 524 -33.03 4.00 15.23
CA SER A 524 -34.16 4.83 15.68
C SER A 524 -35.25 4.99 14.61
N LYS A 525 -36.54 5.02 15.00
CA LYS A 525 -37.69 5.19 14.07
C LYS A 525 -37.56 6.40 13.12
N ASN A 526 -36.85 7.45 13.53
CA ASN A 526 -36.65 8.68 12.76
C ASN A 526 -35.35 8.70 11.92
N PHE A 527 -34.71 7.55 11.70
CA PHE A 527 -33.43 7.47 10.98
C PHE A 527 -33.48 8.07 9.56
N GLY A 528 -34.63 7.96 8.88
CA GLY A 528 -34.90 8.59 7.59
C GLY A 528 -34.77 10.12 7.54
N ASN A 529 -34.70 10.78 8.70
CA ASN A 529 -34.60 12.23 8.79
C ASN A 529 -33.17 12.75 8.55
N LEU A 530 -32.16 11.88 8.39
CA LEU A 530 -30.77 12.23 8.09
C LEU A 530 -30.60 12.63 6.61
N GLN A 531 -30.98 13.87 6.30
CA GLN A 531 -31.10 14.39 4.92
C GLN A 531 -29.80 14.41 4.10
N SER A 532 -28.64 14.36 4.75
CA SER A 532 -27.33 14.42 4.07
C SER A 532 -26.57 13.09 4.09
N LEU A 533 -27.13 12.03 4.68
CA LEU A 533 -26.38 10.79 4.91
C LEU A 533 -26.06 10.10 3.58
N LYS A 534 -24.78 9.89 3.32
CA LYS A 534 -24.25 9.24 2.12
C LYS A 534 -23.65 7.87 2.42
N LYS A 535 -22.95 7.73 3.55
CA LYS A 535 -22.22 6.50 3.90
C LYS A 535 -22.60 6.01 5.29
N LEU A 536 -23.04 4.76 5.36
CA LEU A 536 -23.39 4.07 6.60
C LEU A 536 -22.56 2.79 6.75
N TYR A 537 -21.82 2.69 7.85
CA TYR A 537 -21.10 1.49 8.26
C TYR A 537 -21.75 0.93 9.53
N LEU A 538 -22.34 -0.26 9.45
CA LEU A 538 -23.08 -0.92 10.53
C LEU A 538 -22.76 -2.43 10.61
N TYR A 539 -21.66 -2.85 10.03
CA TYR A 539 -21.24 -4.25 9.95
C TYR A 539 -20.58 -4.75 11.24
N ASN A 540 -20.34 -6.05 11.29
CA ASN A 540 -19.58 -6.71 12.36
C ASN A 540 -18.26 -7.26 11.82
N ARG A 541 -17.27 -7.41 12.68
CA ARG A 541 -16.02 -8.13 12.41
C ARG A 541 -15.84 -9.25 13.44
N SER A 542 -15.41 -10.42 12.99
CA SER A 542 -15.16 -11.60 13.84
C SER A 542 -13.74 -11.63 14.41
N TYR A 543 -12.79 -10.93 13.79
CA TYR A 543 -11.40 -10.91 14.19
C TYR A 543 -10.84 -9.50 14.01
N TYR A 544 -10.05 -9.08 14.99
CA TYR A 544 -9.35 -7.81 14.98
C TYR A 544 -7.85 -8.10 14.95
N ASN A 545 -7.26 -8.14 13.74
CA ASN A 545 -5.79 -8.16 13.64
C ASN A 545 -5.28 -6.75 13.95
N PHE A 546 -4.71 -6.58 15.14
CA PHE A 546 -3.93 -5.40 15.50
C PHE A 546 -2.71 -5.32 14.57
N VAL A 547 -2.77 -4.42 13.59
CA VAL A 547 -1.56 -3.82 13.02
C VAL A 547 -1.59 -2.36 13.46
N TYR A 548 -1.23 -2.11 14.73
CA TYR A 548 -0.59 -0.85 15.07
C TYR A 548 0.91 -1.09 15.00
N ASP A 549 1.41 -0.92 13.79
CA ASP A 549 2.80 -0.55 13.57
C ASP A 549 2.95 0.90 14.06
N ARG A 550 3.36 1.04 15.33
CA ARG A 550 4.19 2.12 15.93
C ARG A 550 3.97 2.22 17.45
N ASN A 551 4.95 1.69 18.19
CA ASN A 551 5.35 2.05 19.56
C ASN A 551 4.59 1.56 20.81
N PHE A 552 3.55 0.74 20.71
CA PHE A 552 3.16 -0.12 21.84
C PHE A 552 3.77 -1.50 21.66
N LYS A 553 4.67 -1.90 22.57
CA LYS A 553 4.92 -3.31 22.87
C LYS A 553 3.54 -3.95 22.97
N LYS A 554 3.27 -4.97 22.16
CA LYS A 554 2.04 -5.78 22.09
C LYS A 554 1.37 -5.84 23.47
N ASP A 555 0.54 -4.85 23.79
CA ASP A 555 -0.05 -4.78 25.12
C ASP A 555 -1.27 -5.68 25.05
N THR A 556 -1.04 -6.92 25.41
CA THR A 556 -2.05 -7.98 25.45
C THR A 556 -3.17 -7.68 26.44
N THR A 557 -3.10 -6.57 27.20
CA THR A 557 -4.11 -6.18 28.19
C THR A 557 -5.30 -5.40 27.61
N ILE A 558 -5.18 -4.75 26.45
CA ILE A 558 -6.35 -4.12 25.78
C ILE A 558 -7.13 -5.20 25.03
N THR A 559 -7.86 -6.00 25.78
CA THR A 559 -8.83 -6.95 25.22
C THR A 559 -10.11 -6.20 24.89
N LEU A 560 -10.20 -5.60 23.69
CA LEU A 560 -11.48 -5.11 23.21
C LEU A 560 -12.39 -6.34 23.02
N LYS A 561 -13.42 -6.46 23.86
CA LYS A 561 -14.48 -7.46 23.67
C LYS A 561 -15.00 -7.28 22.24
N VAL A 562 -14.92 -8.31 21.41
CA VAL A 562 -15.40 -8.25 20.03
C VAL A 562 -16.94 -8.26 20.07
N LEU A 563 -17.52 -7.10 20.32
CA LEU A 563 -18.96 -6.86 20.32
C LEU A 563 -19.48 -6.99 18.90
N LYS A 564 -20.75 -7.38 18.77
CA LYS A 564 -21.44 -7.48 17.49
C LYS A 564 -22.77 -6.76 17.61
N ASN A 565 -23.03 -5.89 16.65
CA ASN A 565 -24.37 -5.41 16.38
C ASN A 565 -25.27 -6.63 16.14
N ASN A 566 -26.46 -6.59 16.74
CA ASN A 566 -27.49 -7.60 16.56
C ASN A 566 -28.69 -6.98 15.82
N ILE A 567 -28.41 -6.31 14.71
CA ILE A 567 -29.45 -5.65 13.93
C ILE A 567 -30.32 -6.72 13.27
N THR A 568 -31.60 -6.74 13.63
CA THR A 568 -32.59 -7.65 13.03
C THR A 568 -33.38 -6.96 11.92
N LYS A 569 -33.61 -5.65 12.03
CA LYS A 569 -34.41 -4.87 11.08
C LYS A 569 -33.93 -3.43 10.92
N LEU A 570 -34.18 -2.88 9.74
CA LEU A 570 -34.07 -1.43 9.47
C LEU A 570 -35.44 -0.76 9.65
N PRO A 571 -35.52 0.48 10.16
CA PRO A 571 -36.78 1.19 10.31
C PRO A 571 -37.37 1.58 8.95
N ILE A 572 -38.70 1.64 8.82
CA ILE A 572 -39.38 2.02 7.56
C ILE A 572 -38.89 3.38 7.04
N SER A 573 -38.61 4.33 7.95
CA SER A 573 -38.09 5.64 7.56
C SER A 573 -36.76 5.59 6.81
N PHE A 574 -35.98 4.51 6.92
CA PHE A 574 -34.72 4.32 6.19
C PHE A 574 -34.90 4.50 4.68
N SER A 575 -36.04 4.06 4.11
CA SER A 575 -36.35 4.22 2.69
C SER A 575 -36.47 5.69 2.26
N ARG A 576 -36.70 6.63 3.20
CA ARG A 576 -36.87 8.06 2.95
C ARG A 576 -35.54 8.82 2.82
N LEU A 577 -34.39 8.17 3.07
CA LEU A 577 -33.08 8.82 2.93
C LEU A 577 -32.86 9.27 1.47
N PRO A 578 -32.44 10.53 1.22
CA PRO A 578 -32.40 11.05 -0.15
C PRO A 578 -31.06 10.80 -0.87
N LYS A 579 -29.96 10.62 -0.14
CA LYS A 579 -28.58 10.71 -0.67
C LYS A 579 -27.70 9.51 -0.34
N LEU A 580 -28.28 8.39 0.10
CA LEU A 580 -27.50 7.23 0.53
C LEU A 580 -26.82 6.55 -0.65
N GLU A 581 -25.49 6.47 -0.63
CA GLU A 581 -24.63 5.96 -1.71
C GLU A 581 -23.96 4.63 -1.32
N PHE A 582 -23.67 4.42 -0.03
CA PHE A 582 -22.95 3.26 0.46
C PHE A 582 -23.52 2.75 1.79
N ILE A 583 -23.82 1.45 1.82
CA ILE A 583 -24.40 0.74 2.96
C ILE A 583 -23.57 -0.50 3.24
N GLU A 584 -22.94 -0.56 4.40
CA GLU A 584 -22.15 -1.70 4.83
C GLU A 584 -22.81 -2.39 6.03
N LEU A 585 -23.35 -3.58 5.78
CA LEU A 585 -24.13 -4.37 6.73
C LEU A 585 -23.57 -5.77 6.92
N SER A 586 -22.40 -6.09 6.36
CA SER A 586 -21.81 -7.44 6.42
C SER A 586 -21.75 -8.00 7.84
N LEU A 587 -21.82 -9.33 7.96
CA LEU A 587 -21.71 -10.07 9.21
C LEU A 587 -22.82 -9.75 10.25
N ASN A 588 -23.92 -9.10 9.85
CA ASN A 588 -25.16 -9.05 10.61
C ASN A 588 -26.03 -10.26 10.27
N LYS A 589 -25.83 -11.36 11.00
CA LYS A 589 -26.39 -12.69 10.71
C LYS A 589 -27.90 -12.87 10.97
N ASN A 590 -28.54 -11.90 11.61
CA ASN A 590 -29.94 -11.98 12.04
C ASN A 590 -30.86 -11.01 11.29
N LEU A 591 -30.42 -10.47 10.14
CA LEU A 591 -31.20 -9.53 9.35
C LEU A 591 -32.45 -10.20 8.76
N ASN A 592 -33.61 -9.55 8.94
CA ASN A 592 -34.85 -9.93 8.27
C ASN A 592 -34.79 -9.53 6.79
N GLU A 593 -34.48 -10.51 5.93
CA GLU A 593 -34.31 -10.31 4.48
C GLU A 593 -35.57 -9.78 3.79
N LYS A 594 -36.78 -10.27 4.15
CA LYS A 594 -38.05 -9.79 3.57
C LYS A 594 -38.28 -8.31 3.84
N GLN A 595 -38.05 -7.88 5.08
CA GLN A 595 -38.19 -6.48 5.46
C GLN A 595 -37.12 -5.61 4.81
N LEU A 596 -35.86 -6.07 4.77
CA LEU A 596 -34.76 -5.35 4.13
C LEU A 596 -35.10 -5.04 2.68
N PHE A 597 -35.43 -6.05 1.87
CA PHE A 597 -35.73 -5.84 0.45
C PHE A 597 -37.01 -5.02 0.22
N ASN A 598 -38.02 -5.11 1.09
CA ASN A 598 -39.19 -4.22 1.02
C ASN A 598 -38.81 -2.74 1.24
N ILE A 599 -37.87 -2.45 2.15
CA ILE A 599 -37.34 -1.10 2.36
C ILE A 599 -36.55 -0.63 1.13
N LEU A 600 -35.75 -1.51 0.53
CA LEU A 600 -34.96 -1.19 -0.67
C LEU A 600 -35.86 -0.94 -1.90
N LYS A 601 -36.98 -1.65 -2.04
CA LYS A 601 -38.00 -1.38 -3.09
C LYS A 601 -38.59 0.02 -2.95
N LYS A 602 -38.84 0.47 -1.71
CA LYS A 602 -39.44 1.77 -1.40
C LYS A 602 -38.40 2.91 -1.31
N SER A 603 -37.14 2.66 -1.66
CA SER A 603 -36.07 3.64 -1.42
C SER A 603 -36.16 4.87 -2.32
N LYS A 604 -36.00 6.06 -1.72
CA LYS A 604 -35.83 7.33 -2.43
C LYS A 604 -34.41 7.46 -3.00
N PHE A 605 -33.41 6.93 -2.31
CA PHE A 605 -32.03 6.86 -2.80
C PHE A 605 -31.90 5.84 -3.95
N LYS A 606 -30.94 6.10 -4.86
CA LYS A 606 -30.68 5.33 -6.09
C LYS A 606 -29.18 5.24 -6.36
N ASN A 607 -28.77 4.31 -7.23
CA ASN A 607 -27.37 4.12 -7.63
C ASN A 607 -26.42 3.83 -6.46
N TYR A 608 -26.88 3.08 -5.46
CA TYR A 608 -26.12 2.82 -4.24
C TYR A 608 -25.41 1.46 -4.26
N THR A 609 -24.39 1.34 -3.43
CA THR A 609 -23.72 0.08 -3.10
C THR A 609 -24.23 -0.42 -1.75
N ILE A 610 -24.58 -1.69 -1.69
CA ILE A 610 -24.91 -2.38 -0.44
C ILE A 610 -24.09 -3.65 -0.29
N ASN A 611 -23.42 -3.78 0.86
CA ASN A 611 -22.67 -4.97 1.24
C ASN A 611 -23.42 -5.75 2.33
N LEU A 612 -23.78 -6.98 1.99
CA LEU A 612 -24.50 -7.95 2.81
C LEU A 612 -23.70 -9.24 2.94
N GLU A 613 -22.37 -9.18 2.85
CA GLU A 613 -21.52 -10.36 2.97
C GLU A 613 -21.69 -11.05 4.33
N ASN A 614 -21.85 -12.39 4.33
CA ASN A 614 -21.99 -13.23 5.52
C ASN A 614 -23.14 -12.80 6.47
N CYS A 615 -24.28 -12.36 5.92
CA CYS A 615 -25.48 -11.96 6.68
C CYS A 615 -26.50 -13.09 6.89
N ASN A 616 -26.19 -14.33 6.51
CA ASN A 616 -27.10 -15.49 6.52
C ASN A 616 -28.39 -15.32 5.67
N ILE A 617 -28.37 -14.48 4.64
CA ILE A 617 -29.50 -14.31 3.72
C ILE A 617 -29.77 -15.64 2.99
N LYS A 618 -31.01 -16.09 2.98
CA LYS A 618 -31.46 -17.34 2.35
C LYS A 618 -32.22 -17.07 1.06
N ASN A 619 -33.18 -16.14 1.09
CA ASN A 619 -34.08 -15.90 -0.04
C ASN A 619 -33.93 -14.49 -0.59
N LEU A 620 -33.85 -14.41 -1.92
CA LEU A 620 -34.00 -13.16 -2.66
C LEU A 620 -35.47 -12.96 -3.05
N PRO A 621 -35.96 -11.71 -3.21
CA PRO A 621 -37.32 -11.46 -3.68
C PRO A 621 -37.57 -12.12 -5.04
N THR A 622 -38.71 -12.81 -5.18
CA THR A 622 -39.13 -13.44 -6.44
C THR A 622 -39.62 -12.43 -7.48
N SER A 623 -40.05 -11.25 -7.06
CA SER A 623 -40.52 -10.14 -7.91
C SER A 623 -40.13 -8.76 -7.37
N GLY A 624 -40.27 -7.72 -8.20
CA GLY A 624 -40.10 -6.30 -7.87
C GLY A 624 -38.65 -5.79 -7.90
N TRP A 625 -37.76 -6.42 -8.67
CA TRP A 625 -36.37 -6.00 -8.85
C TRP A 625 -36.22 -4.77 -9.76
N ASP A 626 -37.22 -4.47 -10.57
CA ASP A 626 -37.38 -3.23 -11.35
C ASP A 626 -37.42 -1.97 -10.46
N SER A 627 -38.00 -2.12 -9.26
CA SER A 627 -38.14 -1.07 -8.25
C SER A 627 -36.92 -0.90 -7.35
N ILE A 628 -36.03 -1.91 -7.27
CA ILE A 628 -34.83 -1.86 -6.42
C ILE A 628 -33.72 -1.11 -7.16
N LYS A 629 -33.35 0.06 -6.64
CA LYS A 629 -32.41 1.00 -7.29
C LYS A 629 -30.94 0.78 -6.92
N VAL A 630 -30.57 -0.46 -6.59
CA VAL A 630 -29.21 -0.84 -6.19
C VAL A 630 -28.30 -0.92 -7.42
N ALA A 631 -27.09 -0.36 -7.35
CA ALA A 631 -26.10 -0.47 -8.42
C ALA A 631 -25.11 -1.62 -8.18
N THR A 632 -24.71 -1.82 -6.93
CA THR A 632 -23.75 -2.86 -6.53
C THR A 632 -24.30 -3.61 -5.32
N LEU A 633 -24.47 -4.92 -5.48
CA LEU A 633 -25.01 -5.80 -4.45
C LEU A 633 -24.01 -6.90 -4.12
N ASN A 634 -23.41 -6.84 -2.93
CA ASN A 634 -22.53 -7.91 -2.44
C ASN A 634 -23.29 -8.84 -1.48
N LEU A 635 -23.50 -10.08 -1.89
CA LEU A 635 -24.18 -11.15 -1.16
C LEU A 635 -23.26 -12.34 -0.90
N ARG A 636 -21.94 -12.14 -0.91
CA ARG A 636 -20.96 -13.20 -0.69
C ARG A 636 -21.17 -13.91 0.65
N GLY A 637 -20.99 -15.24 0.68
CA GLY A 637 -20.98 -16.01 1.93
C GLY A 637 -22.34 -16.11 2.64
N ASN A 638 -23.43 -15.98 1.89
CA ASN A 638 -24.78 -16.18 2.40
C ASN A 638 -25.26 -17.63 2.13
N LEU A 639 -26.55 -17.87 2.33
CA LEU A 639 -27.20 -19.19 2.20
C LEU A 639 -28.13 -19.28 0.98
N ILE A 640 -27.93 -18.41 -0.02
CA ILE A 640 -28.79 -18.30 -1.20
C ILE A 640 -28.60 -19.53 -2.09
N SER A 641 -29.68 -20.19 -2.48
CA SER A 641 -29.65 -21.38 -3.36
C SER A 641 -30.20 -21.16 -4.76
N GLU A 642 -30.97 -20.09 -4.97
CA GLU A 642 -31.59 -19.77 -6.26
C GLU A 642 -31.48 -18.27 -6.59
N ILE A 643 -31.35 -17.96 -7.89
CA ILE A 643 -31.39 -16.59 -8.41
C ILE A 643 -32.78 -16.37 -9.02
N PRO A 644 -33.57 -15.39 -8.56
CA PRO A 644 -34.92 -15.17 -9.09
C PRO A 644 -34.87 -14.64 -10.54
N LYS A 645 -35.72 -15.18 -11.42
CA LYS A 645 -35.82 -14.76 -12.84
C LYS A 645 -36.07 -13.26 -12.99
N ASP A 646 -36.89 -12.67 -12.12
CA ASP A 646 -37.22 -11.24 -12.13
C ASP A 646 -36.00 -10.32 -11.93
N LEU A 647 -34.86 -10.82 -11.45
CA LEU A 647 -33.63 -10.03 -11.32
C LEU A 647 -33.16 -9.42 -12.65
N ILE A 648 -33.54 -10.02 -13.79
CA ILE A 648 -33.28 -9.49 -15.13
C ILE A 648 -33.89 -8.09 -15.34
N ASN A 649 -35.02 -7.81 -14.68
CA ASN A 649 -35.74 -6.54 -14.77
C ASN A 649 -35.06 -5.41 -13.98
N SER A 650 -33.97 -5.69 -13.26
CA SER A 650 -33.26 -4.66 -12.49
C SER A 650 -32.54 -3.66 -13.39
N LYS A 651 -33.10 -2.44 -13.46
CA LYS A 651 -32.58 -1.33 -14.27
C LYS A 651 -31.27 -0.75 -13.75
N PHE A 652 -31.06 -0.78 -12.44
CA PHE A 652 -29.92 -0.12 -11.80
C PHE A 652 -28.75 -1.07 -11.51
N LEU A 653 -29.00 -2.38 -11.38
CA LEU A 653 -27.99 -3.35 -10.97
C LEU A 653 -26.91 -3.49 -12.04
N LYS A 654 -25.70 -3.07 -11.69
CA LYS A 654 -24.48 -3.16 -12.51
C LYS A 654 -23.58 -4.29 -12.07
N THR A 655 -23.52 -4.57 -10.76
CA THR A 655 -22.64 -5.61 -10.24
C THR A 655 -23.32 -6.44 -9.14
N LEU A 656 -23.07 -7.74 -9.17
CA LEU A 656 -23.60 -8.71 -8.23
C LEU A 656 -22.50 -9.69 -7.79
N ASN A 657 -22.40 -9.96 -6.49
CA ASN A 657 -21.47 -10.94 -5.95
C ASN A 657 -22.21 -11.98 -5.11
N LEU A 658 -22.24 -13.23 -5.57
CA LEU A 658 -22.88 -14.39 -4.95
C LEU A 658 -21.87 -15.47 -4.55
N ASN A 659 -20.56 -15.20 -4.62
CA ASN A 659 -19.52 -16.17 -4.22
C ASN A 659 -19.78 -16.73 -2.81
N LYS A 660 -19.39 -17.98 -2.54
CA LYS A 660 -19.58 -18.63 -1.22
C LYS A 660 -21.04 -18.83 -0.80
N ASN A 661 -21.99 -18.83 -1.74
CA ASN A 661 -23.38 -19.28 -1.51
C ASN A 661 -23.56 -20.75 -1.94
N LYS A 662 -24.48 -21.48 -1.30
CA LYS A 662 -24.77 -22.88 -1.62
C LYS A 662 -25.30 -22.98 -3.06
N LYS A 663 -24.79 -23.92 -3.88
CA LYS A 663 -25.20 -24.14 -5.29
C LYS A 663 -24.91 -23.00 -6.29
N ILE A 664 -24.66 -21.77 -5.84
CA ILE A 664 -24.37 -20.58 -6.69
C ILE A 664 -22.96 -20.02 -6.41
N ASN A 665 -22.06 -20.85 -5.88
CA ASN A 665 -20.78 -20.51 -5.24
C ASN A 665 -19.76 -19.72 -6.11
N THR A 666 -20.09 -19.36 -7.34
CA THR A 666 -19.08 -19.06 -8.35
C THR A 666 -19.27 -17.74 -9.12
N TYR A 667 -20.18 -16.86 -8.67
CA TYR A 667 -20.46 -15.60 -9.37
C TYR A 667 -19.97 -14.35 -8.66
N ARG A 668 -19.11 -13.61 -9.37
CA ARG A 668 -18.77 -12.22 -9.14
C ARG A 668 -18.77 -11.56 -10.50
N GLY A 669 -19.59 -10.53 -10.73
CA GLY A 669 -19.41 -9.82 -11.97
C GLY A 669 -20.14 -8.52 -12.24
N ASN A 670 -19.65 -7.87 -13.29
CA ASN A 670 -20.23 -6.70 -13.94
C ASN A 670 -21.46 -7.07 -14.78
N LYS A 671 -22.05 -6.11 -15.50
CA LYS A 671 -23.31 -6.32 -16.22
C LYS A 671 -23.21 -7.43 -17.27
N SER A 672 -22.09 -7.53 -17.99
CA SER A 672 -21.87 -8.56 -19.02
C SER A 672 -21.76 -9.96 -18.42
N GLU A 673 -21.04 -10.09 -17.29
CA GLU A 673 -20.96 -11.34 -16.53
C GLU A 673 -22.33 -11.75 -15.94
N LEU A 674 -23.12 -10.77 -15.51
CA LEU A 674 -24.48 -11.01 -15.01
C LEU A 674 -25.43 -11.47 -16.12
N ASN A 675 -25.37 -10.85 -17.30
CA ASN A 675 -26.18 -11.24 -18.45
C ASN A 675 -25.79 -12.64 -18.95
N LEU A 676 -24.50 -12.98 -18.97
CA LEU A 676 -24.04 -14.32 -19.30
C LEU A 676 -24.56 -15.36 -18.30
N LEU A 677 -24.56 -15.04 -17.00
CA LEU A 677 -25.18 -15.88 -15.98
C LEU A 677 -26.69 -16.08 -16.22
N PHE A 678 -27.41 -15.04 -16.63
CA PHE A 678 -28.82 -15.16 -16.99
C PHE A 678 -29.02 -16.07 -18.21
N ALA A 679 -28.12 -16.01 -19.18
CA ALA A 679 -28.13 -16.94 -20.31
C ALA A 679 -27.88 -18.40 -19.87
N GLU A 680 -26.90 -18.64 -18.98
CA GLU A 680 -26.65 -19.98 -18.41
C GLU A 680 -27.86 -20.56 -17.66
N LYS A 681 -28.72 -19.69 -17.11
CA LYS A 681 -29.94 -20.07 -16.39
C LYS A 681 -31.18 -20.16 -17.29
N GLY A 682 -31.07 -19.86 -18.58
CA GLY A 682 -32.20 -19.82 -19.51
C GLY A 682 -33.13 -18.62 -19.31
N TYR A 683 -32.70 -17.58 -18.59
CA TYR A 683 -33.50 -16.36 -18.38
C TYR A 683 -33.33 -15.36 -19.53
N LEU A 684 -32.25 -15.50 -20.29
CA LEU A 684 -31.92 -14.69 -21.46
C LEU A 684 -31.41 -15.62 -22.57
N GLN A 685 -31.67 -15.29 -23.83
CA GLN A 685 -31.06 -16.01 -24.95
C GLN A 685 -29.59 -15.61 -25.08
N GLU A 686 -28.65 -16.56 -25.11
CA GLU A 686 -27.21 -16.26 -25.22
C GLU A 686 -26.89 -15.47 -26.50
N SER A 687 -27.64 -15.71 -27.58
CA SER A 687 -27.53 -14.99 -28.87
C SER A 687 -27.84 -13.49 -28.76
N SER A 688 -28.57 -13.06 -27.73
CA SER A 688 -28.90 -11.65 -27.50
C SER A 688 -27.77 -10.86 -26.83
N LEU A 689 -26.69 -11.52 -26.40
CA LEU A 689 -25.55 -10.87 -25.74
C LEU A 689 -24.69 -10.09 -26.74
N GLN A 690 -24.52 -8.79 -26.51
CA GLN A 690 -23.69 -7.93 -27.34
C GLN A 690 -22.21 -8.35 -27.27
N LYS A 691 -21.59 -8.60 -28.42
CA LYS A 691 -20.18 -9.00 -28.57
C LYS A 691 -19.22 -7.85 -28.28
N THR A 692 -18.98 -7.60 -26.99
CA THR A 692 -18.09 -6.57 -26.46
C THR A 692 -16.84 -7.19 -25.82
N ASP A 693 -15.80 -6.38 -25.58
CA ASP A 693 -14.63 -6.81 -24.81
C ASP A 693 -15.01 -7.29 -23.39
N GLU A 694 -16.05 -6.70 -22.80
CA GLU A 694 -16.56 -7.09 -21.49
C GLU A 694 -17.23 -8.46 -21.53
N LEU A 695 -17.89 -8.81 -22.64
CA LEU A 695 -18.44 -10.15 -22.86
C LEU A 695 -17.32 -11.17 -23.11
N ALA A 696 -16.27 -10.81 -23.88
CA ALA A 696 -15.09 -11.67 -24.03
C ALA A 696 -14.47 -11.98 -22.65
N MET A 697 -14.23 -10.95 -21.84
CA MET A 697 -13.75 -11.13 -20.47
C MET A 697 -14.68 -12.02 -19.61
N ALA A 698 -16.01 -11.86 -19.75
CA ALA A 698 -16.99 -12.67 -19.03
C ALA A 698 -16.92 -14.16 -19.42
N TYR A 699 -16.77 -14.45 -20.71
CA TYR A 699 -16.57 -15.81 -21.20
C TYR A 699 -15.25 -16.41 -20.72
N ALA A 700 -14.13 -15.68 -20.78
CA ALA A 700 -12.84 -16.17 -20.29
C ALA A 700 -12.86 -16.55 -18.80
N LYS A 701 -13.45 -15.71 -17.94
CA LYS A 701 -13.58 -16.01 -16.51
C LYS A 701 -14.54 -17.18 -16.26
N THR A 702 -15.61 -17.27 -17.06
CA THR A 702 -16.53 -18.40 -17.00
C THR A 702 -15.84 -19.70 -17.40
N ALA A 703 -14.99 -19.67 -18.42
CA ALA A 703 -14.16 -20.80 -18.82
C ALA A 703 -13.26 -21.27 -17.66
N ASN A 704 -12.46 -20.40 -17.05
CA ASN A 704 -11.59 -20.75 -15.91
C ASN A 704 -12.39 -21.43 -14.78
N ARG A 705 -13.58 -20.91 -14.48
CA ARG A 705 -14.48 -21.44 -13.45
C ARG A 705 -15.00 -22.84 -13.79
N LYS A 706 -15.39 -23.07 -15.05
CA LYS A 706 -15.82 -24.39 -15.53
C LYS A 706 -14.68 -25.40 -15.48
N ILE A 707 -13.48 -24.98 -15.88
CA ILE A 707 -12.27 -25.80 -15.82
C ILE A 707 -11.92 -26.17 -14.38
N GLY A 708 -11.94 -25.20 -13.45
CA GLY A 708 -11.70 -25.46 -12.02
C GLY A 708 -12.72 -26.42 -11.39
N ASN A 709 -13.94 -26.49 -11.93
CA ASN A 709 -14.96 -27.48 -11.54
C ASN A 709 -14.84 -28.82 -12.29
N LYS A 710 -13.80 -29.01 -13.12
CA LYS A 710 -13.59 -30.16 -14.00
C LYS A 710 -14.65 -30.34 -15.09
N GLU A 711 -15.43 -29.30 -15.41
CA GLU A 711 -16.34 -29.25 -16.55
C GLU A 711 -15.54 -28.88 -17.83
N TYR A 712 -14.56 -29.71 -18.20
CA TYR A 712 -13.53 -29.35 -19.19
C TYR A 712 -14.09 -28.98 -20.57
N GLU A 713 -15.05 -29.75 -21.10
CA GLU A 713 -15.64 -29.46 -22.43
C GLU A 713 -16.33 -28.10 -22.48
N LYS A 714 -17.13 -27.77 -21.46
CA LYS A 714 -17.77 -26.45 -21.33
C LYS A 714 -16.75 -25.35 -21.10
N GLY A 715 -15.70 -25.63 -20.33
CA GLY A 715 -14.57 -24.73 -20.13
C GLY A 715 -13.93 -24.35 -21.46
N VAL A 716 -13.67 -25.34 -22.31
CA VAL A 716 -13.16 -25.11 -23.67
C VAL A 716 -14.16 -24.32 -24.51
N GLU A 717 -15.44 -24.71 -24.53
CA GLU A 717 -16.48 -23.99 -25.29
C GLU A 717 -16.48 -22.48 -24.98
N TYR A 718 -16.48 -22.12 -23.70
CA TYR A 718 -16.47 -20.71 -23.28
C TYR A 718 -15.14 -20.00 -23.59
N ALA A 719 -14.01 -20.68 -23.46
CA ALA A 719 -12.72 -20.11 -23.84
C ALA A 719 -12.70 -19.78 -25.34
N GLU A 720 -13.23 -20.66 -26.19
CA GLU A 720 -13.34 -20.45 -27.64
C GLU A 720 -14.29 -19.31 -27.99
N LYS A 721 -15.45 -19.22 -27.32
CA LYS A 721 -16.37 -18.07 -27.44
C LYS A 721 -15.67 -16.76 -27.10
N SER A 722 -14.87 -16.72 -26.03
CA SER A 722 -14.07 -15.55 -25.67
C SER A 722 -13.04 -15.19 -26.74
N LEU A 723 -12.25 -16.17 -27.19
CA LEU A 723 -11.20 -16.00 -28.21
C LEU A 723 -11.78 -15.51 -29.55
N LYS A 724 -12.99 -15.94 -29.89
CA LYS A 724 -13.70 -15.52 -31.12
C LYS A 724 -14.13 -14.06 -31.07
N ILE A 725 -14.45 -13.52 -29.89
CA ILE A 725 -14.84 -12.11 -29.74
C ILE A 725 -13.59 -11.21 -29.72
N ASN A 726 -12.64 -11.49 -28.83
CA ASN A 726 -11.40 -10.73 -28.74
C ASN A 726 -10.27 -11.60 -28.15
N LYS A 727 -9.28 -11.92 -28.98
CA LYS A 727 -8.14 -12.77 -28.59
C LYS A 727 -7.26 -12.14 -27.51
N GLU A 728 -6.95 -10.84 -27.62
CA GLU A 728 -6.07 -10.15 -26.67
C GLU A 728 -6.69 -10.11 -25.27
N ILE A 729 -7.98 -9.78 -25.19
CA ILE A 729 -8.73 -9.78 -23.94
C ILE A 729 -8.86 -11.20 -23.38
N ALA A 730 -9.15 -12.18 -24.24
CA ALA A 730 -9.24 -13.58 -23.81
C ALA A 730 -7.96 -14.06 -23.14
N TYR A 731 -6.80 -13.90 -23.79
CA TYR A 731 -5.51 -14.32 -23.23
C TYR A 731 -5.12 -13.56 -21.95
N LYS A 732 -5.61 -12.32 -21.78
CA LYS A 732 -5.39 -11.56 -20.54
C LYS A 732 -6.12 -12.14 -19.33
N TYR A 733 -7.29 -12.77 -19.51
CA TYR A 733 -8.16 -13.21 -18.41
C TYR A 733 -8.35 -14.73 -18.32
N LEU A 734 -8.02 -15.48 -19.35
CA LEU A 734 -8.00 -16.93 -19.34
C LEU A 734 -6.72 -17.43 -18.68
N TYR A 735 -6.82 -18.40 -17.79
CA TYR A 735 -5.65 -19.07 -17.25
C TYR A 735 -5.16 -20.08 -18.29
N GLU A 736 -4.06 -19.73 -18.97
CA GLU A 736 -3.55 -20.47 -20.13
C GLU A 736 -3.21 -21.93 -19.78
N ASP A 737 -2.61 -22.18 -18.60
CA ASP A 737 -2.29 -23.53 -18.12
C ASP A 737 -3.56 -24.38 -17.90
N ASP A 738 -4.58 -23.80 -17.27
CA ASP A 738 -5.88 -24.45 -17.05
C ASP A 738 -6.57 -24.74 -18.38
N TYR A 739 -6.47 -23.81 -19.35
CA TYR A 739 -7.04 -24.00 -20.67
C TYR A 739 -6.36 -25.13 -21.46
N ILE A 740 -5.03 -25.24 -21.39
CA ILE A 740 -4.28 -26.36 -21.97
C ILE A 740 -4.71 -27.69 -21.33
N GLU A 741 -4.85 -27.73 -20.00
CA GLU A 741 -5.39 -28.90 -19.29
C GLU A 741 -6.78 -29.27 -19.81
N ALA A 742 -7.67 -28.29 -19.94
CA ALA A 742 -9.03 -28.51 -20.41
C ALA A 742 -9.08 -29.01 -21.86
N LEU A 743 -8.24 -28.49 -22.74
CA LEU A 743 -8.10 -28.99 -24.11
C LEU A 743 -7.66 -30.45 -24.13
N TYR A 744 -6.71 -30.85 -23.27
CA TYR A 744 -6.28 -32.24 -23.15
C TYR A 744 -7.43 -33.17 -22.69
N TYR A 745 -8.09 -32.85 -21.57
CA TYR A 745 -9.18 -33.71 -21.07
C TYR A 745 -10.41 -33.71 -21.98
N SER A 746 -10.61 -32.66 -22.79
CA SER A 746 -11.64 -32.59 -23.84
C SER A 746 -11.18 -33.23 -25.17
N LYS A 747 -10.08 -33.99 -25.17
CA LYS A 747 -9.51 -34.72 -26.31
C LYS A 747 -9.11 -33.84 -27.52
N ARG A 748 -8.89 -32.53 -27.32
CA ARG A 748 -8.42 -31.59 -28.34
C ARG A 748 -6.89 -31.49 -28.38
N TYR A 749 -6.23 -32.64 -28.51
CA TYR A 749 -4.79 -32.80 -28.27
C TYR A 749 -3.89 -31.93 -29.16
N LYS A 750 -4.20 -31.80 -30.45
CA LYS A 750 -3.41 -30.97 -31.38
C LYS A 750 -3.39 -29.50 -30.93
N LYS A 751 -4.56 -28.96 -30.58
CA LYS A 751 -4.67 -27.58 -30.09
C LYS A 751 -4.00 -27.38 -28.73
N ALA A 752 -4.08 -28.37 -27.84
CA ALA A 752 -3.34 -28.34 -26.57
C ALA A 752 -1.82 -28.24 -26.81
N ILE A 753 -1.29 -28.98 -27.81
CA ILE A 753 0.13 -28.92 -28.20
C ILE A 753 0.48 -27.53 -28.75
N ASP A 754 -0.31 -27.01 -29.69
CA ASP A 754 -0.04 -25.73 -30.37
C ASP A 754 0.02 -24.56 -29.37
N ILE A 755 -0.96 -24.47 -28.47
CA ILE A 755 -1.02 -23.43 -27.44
C ILE A 755 0.13 -23.59 -26.43
N SER A 756 0.44 -24.82 -26.03
CA SER A 756 1.59 -25.09 -25.14
C SER A 756 2.91 -24.64 -25.76
N ASP A 757 3.13 -24.87 -27.06
CA ASP A 757 4.36 -24.47 -27.75
C ASP A 757 4.52 -22.94 -27.81
N ILE A 758 3.44 -22.20 -28.06
CA ILE A 758 3.44 -20.74 -28.03
C ILE A 758 3.85 -20.25 -26.64
N GLN A 759 3.23 -20.80 -25.59
CA GLN A 759 3.48 -20.34 -24.23
C GLN A 759 4.89 -20.69 -23.74
N ILE A 760 5.34 -21.92 -24.01
CA ILE A 760 6.70 -22.34 -23.67
C ILE A 760 7.73 -21.44 -24.36
N LYS A 761 7.54 -21.07 -25.63
CA LYS A 761 8.45 -20.14 -26.34
C LYS A 761 8.44 -18.75 -25.71
N LYS A 762 7.26 -18.21 -25.39
CA LYS A 762 7.11 -16.89 -24.74
C LYS A 762 7.81 -16.85 -23.38
N ASP A 763 7.58 -17.85 -22.54
CA ASP A 763 8.08 -17.85 -21.17
C ASP A 763 9.57 -18.23 -21.07
N THR A 764 10.10 -18.98 -22.05
CA THR A 764 11.54 -19.33 -22.08
C THR A 764 12.41 -18.31 -22.81
N SER A 765 11.85 -17.45 -23.67
CA SER A 765 12.58 -16.38 -24.38
C SER A 765 12.79 -15.11 -23.54
N GLN A 766 11.99 -14.88 -22.50
CA GLN A 766 12.07 -13.68 -21.67
C GLN A 766 12.94 -13.80 -20.39
N ASN A 767 13.59 -14.95 -20.13
CA ASN A 767 14.42 -15.19 -18.93
C ASN A 767 13.72 -14.91 -17.57
N VAL A 768 12.38 -14.81 -17.52
CA VAL A 768 11.64 -14.58 -16.27
C VAL A 768 11.34 -15.92 -15.59
N ARG A 769 12.04 -16.20 -14.49
CA ARG A 769 11.82 -17.39 -13.65
C ARG A 769 10.57 -17.24 -12.77
N PHE A 770 9.41 -17.66 -13.26
CA PHE A 770 8.33 -18.16 -12.41
C PHE A 770 8.12 -19.65 -12.70
N LEU A 771 8.75 -20.50 -11.87
CA LEU A 771 8.86 -21.94 -12.06
C LEU A 771 7.52 -22.71 -12.13
N ASN A 772 6.44 -22.15 -11.57
CA ASN A 772 5.18 -22.87 -11.40
C ASN A 772 4.23 -22.85 -12.61
N SER A 773 4.40 -21.93 -13.58
CA SER A 773 3.49 -21.82 -14.74
C SER A 773 3.94 -22.63 -15.97
N ILE A 774 5.25 -22.83 -16.16
CA ILE A 774 5.75 -23.47 -17.39
C ILE A 774 5.68 -25.01 -17.32
N LEU A 775 5.83 -25.57 -16.12
CA LEU A 775 5.86 -27.02 -15.91
C LEU A 775 4.55 -27.74 -16.31
N PRO A 776 3.35 -27.25 -15.92
CA PRO A 776 2.09 -27.82 -16.40
C PRO A 776 2.02 -27.92 -17.93
N ASN A 777 2.53 -26.92 -18.64
CA ASN A 777 2.47 -26.86 -20.11
C ASN A 777 3.32 -27.96 -20.76
N PHE A 778 4.54 -28.20 -20.29
CA PHE A 778 5.34 -29.34 -20.75
C PHE A 778 4.66 -30.68 -20.44
N LYS A 779 4.03 -30.80 -19.27
CA LYS A 779 3.34 -32.03 -18.84
C LYS A 779 2.14 -32.34 -19.73
N TYR A 780 1.22 -31.40 -19.90
CA TYR A 780 0.01 -31.59 -20.72
C TYR A 780 0.34 -31.71 -22.21
N GLN A 781 1.39 -31.02 -22.69
CA GLN A 781 1.90 -31.23 -24.04
C GLN A 781 2.44 -32.65 -24.24
N ALA A 782 3.25 -33.17 -23.31
CA ALA A 782 3.77 -34.54 -23.38
C ALA A 782 2.63 -35.57 -23.36
N LYS A 783 1.64 -35.39 -22.48
CA LYS A 783 0.43 -36.23 -22.44
C LYS A 783 -0.37 -36.17 -23.74
N SER A 784 -0.46 -34.99 -24.37
CA SER A 784 -1.17 -34.81 -25.64
C SER A 784 -0.46 -35.52 -26.80
N TYR A 785 0.88 -35.45 -26.87
CA TYR A 785 1.66 -36.24 -27.84
C TYR A 785 1.47 -37.74 -27.65
N LEU A 786 1.48 -38.20 -26.40
CA LEU A 786 1.24 -39.60 -26.06
C LEU A 786 -0.16 -40.05 -26.52
N ALA A 787 -1.19 -39.23 -26.30
CA ALA A 787 -2.56 -39.50 -26.73
C ALA A 787 -2.71 -39.56 -28.26
N LEU A 788 -1.87 -38.84 -29.01
CA LEU A 788 -1.79 -38.89 -30.47
C LEU A 788 -0.86 -40.01 -31.00
N GLY A 789 -0.27 -40.83 -30.12
CA GLY A 789 0.62 -41.93 -30.49
C GLY A 789 2.10 -41.57 -30.65
N ASP A 790 2.48 -40.28 -30.56
CA ASP A 790 3.88 -39.85 -30.67
C ASP A 790 4.62 -39.99 -29.32
N THR A 791 4.87 -41.26 -28.96
CA THR A 791 5.49 -41.62 -27.68
C THR A 791 6.91 -41.06 -27.55
N LEU A 792 7.67 -40.95 -28.64
CA LEU A 792 9.04 -40.45 -28.61
C LEU A 792 9.10 -38.95 -28.30
N LYS A 793 8.22 -38.13 -28.88
CA LYS A 793 8.14 -36.71 -28.52
C LYS A 793 7.63 -36.51 -27.10
N ALA A 794 6.67 -37.32 -26.64
CA ALA A 794 6.20 -37.29 -25.26
C ALA A 794 7.36 -37.53 -24.26
N ILE A 795 8.15 -38.58 -24.48
CA ILE A 795 9.35 -38.89 -23.68
C ILE A 795 10.31 -37.70 -23.62
N LYS A 796 10.65 -37.12 -24.79
CA LYS A 796 11.57 -35.97 -24.87
C LYS A 796 11.04 -34.77 -24.07
N LYS A 797 9.74 -34.48 -24.13
CA LYS A 797 9.14 -33.35 -23.40
C LYS A 797 9.14 -33.56 -21.88
N PHE A 798 8.81 -34.76 -21.39
CA PHE A 798 8.93 -35.09 -19.95
C PHE A 798 10.37 -34.97 -19.45
N ALA A 799 11.35 -35.43 -20.24
CA ALA A 799 12.77 -35.32 -19.92
C ALA A 799 13.23 -33.84 -19.86
N ILE A 800 12.83 -33.01 -20.82
CA ILE A 800 13.15 -31.57 -20.83
C ILE A 800 12.56 -30.88 -19.60
N ALA A 801 11.30 -31.17 -19.27
CA ALA A 801 10.65 -30.60 -18.09
C ALA A 801 11.38 -30.95 -16.79
N SER A 802 11.81 -32.21 -16.68
CA SER A 802 12.53 -32.71 -15.50
C SER A 802 13.91 -32.10 -15.38
N LYS A 803 14.67 -32.02 -16.49
CA LYS A 803 16.01 -31.44 -16.52
C LYS A 803 16.02 -29.94 -16.25
N LYS A 804 15.15 -29.17 -16.91
CA LYS A 804 15.17 -27.70 -16.82
C LYS A 804 14.57 -27.18 -15.52
N PHE A 805 13.59 -27.88 -14.95
CA PHE A 805 12.83 -27.39 -13.79
C PHE A 805 13.05 -28.21 -12.52
N ASN A 806 13.97 -29.19 -12.54
CA ASN A 806 14.28 -30.04 -11.40
C ASN A 806 13.00 -30.71 -10.85
N THR A 807 12.30 -31.45 -11.72
CA THR A 807 11.04 -32.14 -11.41
C THR A 807 11.19 -33.64 -11.56
N ASN A 808 10.20 -34.40 -11.09
CA ASN A 808 10.27 -35.84 -10.98
C ASN A 808 9.67 -36.61 -12.17
N ASN A 809 9.42 -35.97 -13.32
CA ASN A 809 8.86 -36.68 -14.48
C ASN A 809 9.89 -37.62 -15.17
N TRP A 810 11.09 -37.76 -14.62
CA TRP A 810 12.11 -38.73 -15.05
C TRP A 810 11.61 -40.17 -14.98
N THR A 811 10.85 -40.54 -13.95
CA THR A 811 10.28 -41.89 -13.81
C THR A 811 9.29 -42.19 -14.94
N GLU A 812 8.39 -41.23 -15.25
CA GLU A 812 7.45 -41.32 -16.36
C GLU A 812 8.17 -41.45 -17.72
N ALA A 813 9.22 -40.66 -17.94
CA ALA A 813 10.03 -40.73 -19.17
C ALA A 813 10.75 -42.09 -19.33
N GLY A 814 11.31 -42.63 -18.24
CA GLY A 814 11.97 -43.93 -18.23
C GLY A 814 11.02 -45.10 -18.53
N MET A 815 9.81 -45.06 -17.97
CA MET A 815 8.76 -46.05 -18.25
C MET A 815 8.29 -46.01 -19.69
N LEU A 816 8.01 -44.82 -20.22
CA LEU A 816 7.57 -44.68 -21.61
C LEU A 816 8.67 -45.12 -22.59
N ALA A 817 9.94 -44.84 -22.31
CA ALA A 817 11.06 -45.34 -23.10
C ALA A 817 11.15 -46.87 -23.10
N LYS A 818 10.87 -47.50 -21.96
CA LYS A 818 10.78 -48.97 -21.85
C LYS A 818 9.63 -49.54 -22.68
N LYS A 819 8.46 -48.89 -22.66
CA LYS A 819 7.29 -49.29 -23.46
C LYS A 819 7.57 -49.37 -24.96
N ILE A 820 8.42 -48.48 -25.47
CA ILE A 820 8.83 -48.48 -26.89
C ILE A 820 10.16 -49.21 -27.15
N LYS A 821 10.59 -50.07 -26.21
CA LYS A 821 11.82 -50.88 -26.29
C LYS A 821 13.11 -50.06 -26.48
N LYS A 822 13.16 -48.81 -26.02
CA LYS A 822 14.37 -47.97 -26.01
C LYS A 822 15.13 -48.14 -24.69
N ASN A 823 15.71 -49.32 -24.49
CA ASN A 823 16.28 -49.74 -23.21
C ASN A 823 17.37 -48.80 -22.68
N THR A 824 18.33 -48.38 -23.52
CA THR A 824 19.39 -47.43 -23.14
C THR A 824 18.83 -46.08 -22.67
N LEU A 825 17.75 -45.61 -23.31
CA LEU A 825 17.10 -44.37 -22.94
C LEU A 825 16.30 -44.50 -21.64
N SER A 826 15.67 -45.66 -21.44
CA SER A 826 14.96 -46.01 -20.22
C SER A 826 15.88 -46.03 -19.02
N GLU A 827 17.01 -46.73 -19.12
CA GLU A 827 18.03 -46.82 -18.07
C GLU A 827 18.58 -45.44 -17.69
N LYS A 828 18.93 -44.63 -18.70
CA LYS A 828 19.38 -43.25 -18.50
C LYS A 828 18.38 -42.44 -17.66
N TYR A 829 17.10 -42.46 -18.01
CA TYR A 829 16.10 -41.65 -17.31
C TYR A 829 15.76 -42.17 -15.91
N PHE A 830 15.81 -43.48 -15.67
CA PHE A 830 15.71 -44.00 -14.32
C PHE A 830 16.90 -43.54 -13.44
N ASN A 831 18.13 -43.57 -13.97
CA ASN A 831 19.30 -43.07 -13.25
C ASN A 831 19.20 -41.57 -12.90
N GLU A 832 18.70 -40.75 -13.82
CA GLU A 832 18.40 -39.34 -13.56
C GLU A 832 17.32 -39.18 -12.47
N SER A 833 16.28 -40.02 -12.50
CA SER A 833 15.25 -40.04 -11.47
C SER A 833 15.82 -40.33 -10.09
N TYR A 834 16.72 -41.31 -9.98
CA TYR A 834 17.36 -41.66 -8.70
C TYR A 834 18.23 -40.53 -8.18
N THR A 835 19.02 -39.93 -9.07
CA THR A 835 19.91 -38.81 -8.76
C THR A 835 19.11 -37.61 -8.24
N PHE A 836 17.99 -37.29 -8.89
CA PHE A 836 17.08 -36.22 -8.47
C PHE A 836 16.61 -36.41 -7.02
N TYR A 837 16.02 -37.57 -6.70
CA TYR A 837 15.49 -37.82 -5.37
C TYR A 837 16.60 -37.88 -4.31
N LYS A 838 17.73 -38.53 -4.60
CA LYS A 838 18.89 -38.59 -3.68
C LYS A 838 19.41 -37.19 -3.33
N ASN A 839 19.55 -36.32 -4.32
CA ASN A 839 20.02 -34.94 -4.13
C ASN A 839 19.05 -34.09 -3.32
N TYR A 840 17.74 -34.31 -3.47
CA TYR A 840 16.75 -33.60 -2.66
C TYR A 840 16.75 -34.09 -1.21
N ILE A 841 16.78 -35.40 -1.02
CA ILE A 841 16.81 -36.07 0.30
C ILE A 841 18.07 -35.69 1.09
N SER A 842 19.23 -35.59 0.44
CA SER A 842 20.47 -35.19 1.12
C SER A 842 20.38 -33.79 1.72
N LYS A 843 19.68 -32.87 1.05
CA LYS A 843 19.40 -31.52 1.54
C LYS A 843 18.23 -31.46 2.52
N ASN A 844 17.27 -32.38 2.42
CA ASN A 844 16.02 -32.38 3.19
C ASN A 844 15.70 -33.79 3.75
N PRO A 845 16.46 -34.29 4.74
CA PRO A 845 16.39 -35.68 5.20
C PRO A 845 15.09 -36.05 5.94
N LYS A 846 14.21 -35.08 6.23
CA LYS A 846 12.89 -35.29 6.87
C LYS A 846 11.74 -35.27 5.86
N ALA A 847 12.01 -35.12 4.56
CA ALA A 847 10.99 -35.04 3.52
C ALA A 847 10.45 -36.43 3.14
N SER A 848 9.60 -37.01 3.99
CA SER A 848 9.11 -38.40 3.89
C SER A 848 8.46 -38.75 2.54
N GLY A 849 7.81 -37.79 1.88
CA GLY A 849 7.26 -37.99 0.53
C GLY A 849 8.32 -38.31 -0.54
N TYR A 850 9.45 -37.61 -0.55
CA TYR A 850 10.53 -37.83 -1.54
C TYR A 850 11.26 -39.16 -1.31
N HIS A 851 11.35 -39.58 -0.06
CA HIS A 851 11.84 -40.90 0.33
C HIS A 851 10.98 -42.03 -0.25
N LEU A 852 9.65 -41.90 -0.14
CA LEU A 852 8.70 -42.86 -0.71
C LEU A 852 8.72 -42.86 -2.24
N SER A 853 8.82 -41.70 -2.89
CA SER A 853 8.93 -41.61 -4.34
C SER A 853 10.23 -42.20 -4.90
N LEU A 854 11.34 -42.17 -4.14
CA LEU A 854 12.58 -42.86 -4.52
C LEU A 854 12.42 -44.39 -4.48
N ILE A 855 11.72 -44.92 -3.47
CA ILE A 855 11.41 -46.36 -3.39
C ILE A 855 10.57 -46.79 -4.59
N GLU A 856 9.51 -46.04 -4.91
CA GLU A 856 8.67 -46.27 -6.08
C GLU A 856 9.48 -46.25 -7.38
N ALA A 857 10.36 -45.24 -7.56
CA ALA A 857 11.22 -45.15 -8.72
C ALA A 857 12.18 -46.35 -8.85
N TYR A 858 12.77 -46.84 -7.75
CA TYR A 858 13.61 -48.04 -7.76
C TYR A 858 12.83 -49.29 -8.14
N ILE A 859 11.63 -49.47 -7.62
CA ILE A 859 10.77 -50.61 -7.98
C ILE A 859 10.47 -50.57 -9.48
N ILE A 860 10.03 -49.42 -9.99
CA ILE A 860 9.68 -49.24 -11.39
C ILE A 860 10.90 -49.41 -12.32
N GLY A 861 12.08 -48.98 -11.89
CA GLY A 861 13.33 -49.20 -12.60
C GLY A 861 13.97 -50.56 -12.36
N ASN A 862 13.24 -51.54 -11.80
CA ASN A 862 13.68 -52.92 -11.53
C ASN A 862 14.90 -53.06 -10.60
N ASN A 863 15.10 -52.11 -9.69
CA ASN A 863 16.19 -52.09 -8.71
C ASN A 863 15.67 -52.44 -7.30
N ILE A 864 15.21 -53.68 -7.10
CA ILE A 864 14.49 -54.11 -5.89
C ILE A 864 15.38 -54.06 -4.64
N ASP A 865 16.66 -54.40 -4.76
CA ASP A 865 17.61 -54.34 -3.64
C ASP A 865 17.82 -52.90 -3.14
N LEU A 866 17.89 -51.94 -4.06
CA LEU A 866 18.00 -50.51 -3.70
C LEU A 866 16.72 -50.01 -3.02
N ALA A 867 15.54 -50.45 -3.50
CA ALA A 867 14.25 -50.15 -2.87
C ALA A 867 14.20 -50.67 -1.44
N LYS A 868 14.57 -51.95 -1.23
CA LYS A 868 14.60 -52.62 0.08
C LYS A 868 15.58 -51.96 1.04
N LYS A 869 16.80 -51.68 0.59
CA LYS A 869 17.83 -50.98 1.39
C LYS A 869 17.38 -49.59 1.81
N HIS A 870 16.73 -48.84 0.92
CA HIS A 870 16.26 -47.48 1.23
C HIS A 870 15.04 -47.49 2.17
N LEU A 871 14.14 -48.45 2.02
CA LEU A 871 12.97 -48.65 2.88
C LEU A 871 13.36 -48.90 4.33
N ASN A 872 14.31 -49.82 4.57
CA ASN A 872 14.85 -50.09 5.91
C ASN A 872 15.49 -48.85 6.56
N LYS A 873 16.13 -47.98 5.76
CA LYS A 873 16.75 -46.74 6.24
C LYS A 873 15.72 -45.71 6.74
N ILE A 874 14.52 -45.68 6.17
CA ILE A 874 13.46 -44.73 6.57
C ILE A 874 12.79 -45.17 7.86
N GLU A 875 12.61 -46.47 8.08
CA GLU A 875 12.00 -47.00 9.31
C GLU A 875 12.77 -46.65 10.58
N ILE A 876 14.08 -46.48 10.48
CA ILE A 876 14.94 -46.08 11.60
C ILE A 876 14.69 -44.61 12.01
N LYS A 877 14.09 -43.77 11.14
CA LYS A 877 13.88 -42.34 11.38
C LYS A 877 12.41 -42.04 11.71
N LYS A 878 12.07 -41.93 13.00
CA LYS A 878 10.72 -41.65 13.57
C LYS A 878 10.07 -40.30 13.18
N PHE A 879 9.99 -39.92 11.89
CA PHE A 879 9.38 -38.66 11.42
C PHE A 879 8.28 -38.89 10.36
N ILE A 880 7.35 -39.80 10.62
CA ILE A 880 6.36 -40.27 9.63
C ILE A 880 4.95 -39.90 10.12
N THR A 881 4.18 -39.16 9.31
CA THR A 881 2.75 -38.93 9.59
C THR A 881 1.96 -40.22 9.38
N LYS A 882 0.78 -40.33 10.00
CA LYS A 882 -0.07 -41.53 9.92
C LYS A 882 -0.32 -41.98 8.46
N ASP A 883 -0.47 -41.04 7.53
CA ASP A 883 -0.76 -41.34 6.12
C ASP A 883 0.43 -41.94 5.34
N TYR A 884 1.66 -41.53 5.66
CA TYR A 884 2.87 -42.05 4.99
C TYR A 884 3.25 -43.46 5.45
N TYR A 885 2.83 -43.86 6.65
CA TYR A 885 3.09 -45.21 7.17
C TYR A 885 2.35 -46.30 6.36
N SER A 886 1.12 -46.02 5.91
CA SER A 886 0.40 -46.93 5.01
C SER A 886 1.15 -47.21 3.70
N LEU A 887 1.83 -46.21 3.14
CA LEU A 887 2.60 -46.38 1.90
C LEU A 887 3.86 -47.22 2.11
N ILE A 888 4.49 -47.15 3.29
CA ILE A 888 5.64 -48.00 3.65
C ILE A 888 5.21 -49.48 3.65
N ILE A 889 4.10 -49.80 4.34
CA ILE A 889 3.56 -51.17 4.39
C ILE A 889 3.21 -51.66 2.97
N TYR A 890 2.62 -50.79 2.15
CA TYR A 890 2.30 -51.09 0.76
C TYR A 890 3.55 -51.42 -0.06
N PHE A 891 4.61 -50.60 -0.02
CA PHE A 891 5.85 -50.89 -0.75
C PHE A 891 6.55 -52.16 -0.25
N LYS A 892 6.48 -52.47 1.06
CA LYS A 892 6.97 -53.75 1.61
C LYS A 892 6.23 -54.94 0.99
N ALA A 893 4.90 -54.88 0.94
CA ALA A 893 4.11 -55.93 0.33
C ALA A 893 4.46 -56.10 -1.15
N ILE A 894 4.67 -55.01 -1.90
CA ILE A 894 5.14 -55.10 -3.30
C ILE A 894 6.49 -55.80 -3.40
N ILE A 895 7.48 -55.41 -2.60
CA ILE A 895 8.82 -56.01 -2.63
C ILE A 895 8.73 -57.52 -2.33
N TYR A 896 7.97 -57.92 -1.31
CA TYR A 896 7.80 -59.35 -0.99
C TYR A 896 7.01 -60.13 -2.05
N ALA A 897 6.07 -59.48 -2.74
CA ALA A 897 5.41 -60.08 -3.90
C ALA A 897 6.41 -60.35 -5.02
N LEU A 898 7.33 -59.40 -5.28
CA LEU A 898 8.37 -59.53 -6.31
C LEU A 898 9.44 -60.56 -5.94
N GLU A 899 9.80 -60.67 -4.66
CA GLU A 899 10.70 -61.70 -4.12
C GLU A 899 10.06 -63.10 -4.01
N ASN A 900 8.80 -63.27 -4.41
CA ASN A 900 8.02 -64.51 -4.24
C ASN A 900 7.90 -65.00 -2.79
N ASN A 901 8.06 -64.14 -1.79
CA ASN A 901 7.92 -64.51 -0.38
C ASN A 901 6.45 -64.41 0.07
N LEU A 902 5.72 -65.53 -0.08
CA LEU A 902 4.27 -65.59 0.11
C LEU A 902 3.84 -65.24 1.55
N GLU A 903 4.55 -65.76 2.53
CA GLU A 903 4.26 -65.55 3.95
C GLU A 903 4.38 -64.07 4.34
N LYS A 904 5.52 -63.44 4.00
CA LYS A 904 5.76 -62.02 4.29
C LYS A 904 4.83 -61.09 3.50
N TYR A 905 4.50 -61.43 2.25
CA TYR A 905 3.51 -60.70 1.46
C TYR A 905 2.13 -60.70 2.14
N ASN A 906 1.62 -61.88 2.52
CA ASN A 906 0.31 -62.00 3.14
C ASN A 906 0.24 -61.27 4.49
N ASN A 907 1.30 -61.35 5.29
CA ASN A 907 1.41 -60.60 6.55
C ASN A 907 1.31 -59.07 6.32
N GLN A 908 2.10 -58.51 5.39
CA GLN A 908 2.08 -57.07 5.10
C GLN A 908 0.75 -56.61 4.51
N LYS A 909 0.13 -57.41 3.62
CA LYS A 909 -1.18 -57.13 3.05
C LYS A 909 -2.28 -57.05 4.13
N ASN A 910 -2.30 -58.01 5.06
CA ASN A 910 -3.26 -58.01 6.17
C ASN A 910 -3.03 -56.82 7.11
N THR A 911 -1.76 -56.52 7.40
CA THR A 911 -1.35 -55.35 8.18
C THR A 911 -1.85 -54.05 7.55
N LEU A 912 -1.68 -53.89 6.24
CA LEU A 912 -2.16 -52.73 5.49
C LEU A 912 -3.68 -52.57 5.58
N LYS A 913 -4.43 -53.65 5.32
CA LYS A 913 -5.89 -53.65 5.37
C LYS A 913 -6.41 -53.25 6.77
N LYS A 914 -5.80 -53.79 7.84
CA LYS A 914 -6.14 -53.44 9.23
C LYS A 914 -5.80 -51.98 9.54
N TYR A 915 -4.64 -51.49 9.10
CA TYR A 915 -4.19 -50.12 9.37
C TYR A 915 -5.09 -49.06 8.73
N LEU A 916 -5.48 -49.26 7.46
CA LEU A 916 -6.36 -48.33 6.73
C LEU A 916 -7.74 -48.23 7.39
N LYS A 917 -8.32 -49.38 7.76
CA LYS A 917 -9.62 -49.45 8.46
C LYS A 917 -9.57 -48.74 9.81
N ASN A 918 -8.56 -49.03 10.63
CA ASN A 918 -8.47 -48.51 11.99
C ASN A 918 -8.23 -46.99 12.04
N ASN A 919 -7.54 -46.42 11.03
CA ASN A 919 -7.20 -45.00 11.01
C ASN A 919 -8.14 -44.16 10.11
N LYS A 920 -9.16 -44.76 9.49
CA LYS A 920 -10.08 -44.09 8.54
C LYS A 920 -9.33 -43.34 7.42
N ILE A 921 -8.23 -43.92 6.93
CA ILE A 921 -7.39 -43.29 5.89
C ILE A 921 -7.99 -43.59 4.51
N THR A 922 -8.27 -42.54 3.75
CA THR A 922 -8.58 -42.60 2.31
C THR A 922 -7.44 -41.96 1.51
N LEU A 923 -6.75 -42.75 0.67
CA LEU A 923 -5.64 -42.27 -0.14
C LEU A 923 -6.14 -41.60 -1.42
N ASN A 924 -6.36 -40.29 -1.38
CA ASN A 924 -6.96 -39.56 -2.51
C ASN A 924 -5.92 -38.87 -3.42
N SER A 925 -4.62 -38.94 -3.10
CA SER A 925 -3.57 -38.12 -3.75
C SER A 925 -2.31 -38.87 -4.21
N TRP A 926 -2.13 -40.16 -3.89
CA TRP A 926 -1.03 -40.98 -4.40
C TRP A 926 -1.51 -41.80 -5.61
N SER A 927 -0.82 -41.73 -6.75
CA SER A 927 -1.23 -42.42 -7.97
C SER A 927 -0.62 -43.82 -8.03
N PHE A 928 -1.45 -44.87 -8.01
CA PHE A 928 -1.01 -46.26 -8.23
C PHE A 928 -0.89 -46.63 -9.72
N GLN A 929 -1.22 -45.69 -10.62
CA GLN A 929 -1.23 -45.94 -12.06
C GLN A 929 0.17 -46.27 -12.59
N LEU A 930 1.22 -45.64 -12.06
CA LEU A 930 2.61 -45.91 -12.50
C LEU A 930 3.04 -47.35 -12.21
N ILE A 931 2.68 -47.89 -11.05
CA ILE A 931 2.99 -49.29 -10.71
C ILE A 931 2.17 -50.22 -11.60
N LYS A 932 0.90 -49.90 -11.87
CA LYS A 932 0.05 -50.68 -12.78
C LYS A 932 0.61 -50.72 -14.19
N ASP A 933 0.94 -49.57 -14.76
CA ASP A 933 1.54 -49.45 -16.08
C ASP A 933 2.88 -50.22 -16.14
N TRP A 934 3.68 -50.16 -15.07
CA TRP A 934 4.93 -50.92 -14.97
C TRP A 934 4.71 -52.44 -15.01
N LEU A 935 3.66 -52.99 -14.37
CA LEU A 935 3.37 -54.43 -14.41
C LEU A 935 3.11 -54.95 -15.82
N GLU A 936 2.49 -54.13 -16.66
CA GLU A 936 2.19 -54.47 -18.06
C GLU A 936 3.47 -54.49 -18.91
N LEU A 937 4.46 -53.67 -18.57
CA LEU A 937 5.70 -53.51 -19.33
C LEU A 937 6.84 -54.44 -18.90
N ASN A 938 6.64 -55.24 -17.86
CA ASN A 938 7.66 -56.12 -17.30
C ASN A 938 7.31 -57.60 -17.44
N ASN A 939 8.36 -58.40 -17.65
CA ASN A 939 8.30 -59.86 -17.72
C ASN A 939 8.24 -60.48 -16.31
N LEU A 940 7.21 -60.11 -15.53
CA LEU A 940 6.90 -60.77 -14.26
C LEU A 940 6.03 -61.99 -14.52
N ASN A 941 6.15 -63.01 -13.66
CA ASN A 941 5.28 -64.17 -13.73
C ASN A 941 3.82 -63.80 -13.37
N LYS A 942 2.86 -64.62 -13.79
CA LYS A 942 1.41 -64.36 -13.61
C LYS A 942 1.02 -64.21 -12.13
N GLU A 943 1.69 -64.96 -11.26
CA GLU A 943 1.43 -64.96 -9.81
C GLU A 943 1.85 -63.63 -9.15
N GLN A 944 3.05 -63.13 -9.46
CA GLN A 944 3.56 -61.83 -9.01
C GLN A 944 2.65 -60.68 -9.44
N LYS A 945 2.24 -60.67 -10.72
CA LYS A 945 1.31 -59.65 -11.26
C LYS A 945 -0.02 -59.66 -10.52
N ASN A 946 -0.62 -60.84 -10.35
CA ASN A 946 -1.90 -60.98 -9.65
C ASN A 946 -1.84 -60.53 -8.18
N LYS A 947 -0.73 -60.83 -7.49
CA LYS A 947 -0.52 -60.38 -6.10
C LYS A 947 -0.49 -58.84 -5.99
N ILE A 948 0.20 -58.16 -6.90
CA ILE A 948 0.30 -56.70 -6.87
C ILE A 948 -1.02 -56.04 -7.30
N ILE A 949 -1.71 -56.58 -8.31
CA ILE A 949 -3.05 -56.10 -8.73
C ILE A 949 -4.05 -56.20 -7.57
N LYS A 950 -4.08 -57.34 -6.87
CA LYS A 950 -4.96 -57.57 -5.70
C LYS A 950 -4.59 -56.71 -4.48
N LEU A 951 -3.36 -56.19 -4.43
CA LEU A 951 -2.94 -55.23 -3.40
C LEU A 951 -3.42 -53.82 -3.75
N ASN A 952 -3.32 -53.43 -5.03
CA ASN A 952 -3.80 -52.15 -5.52
C ASN A 952 -5.32 -51.98 -5.37
N SER A 953 -6.11 -53.06 -5.51
CA SER A 953 -7.57 -53.00 -5.35
C SER A 953 -8.06 -52.75 -3.91
N LEU A 954 -7.16 -52.63 -2.93
CA LEU A 954 -7.51 -52.21 -1.56
C LEU A 954 -7.73 -50.70 -1.44
N PHE A 955 -7.37 -49.94 -2.47
CA PHE A 955 -7.44 -48.49 -2.58
C PHE A 955 -8.28 -48.11 -3.80
#